data_AF-A0A811T4P0-F1
#
_entry.id   AF-A0A811T4P0-F1
#
_cell.length_a   1.000
_cell.length_b   1.000
_cell.length_c   1.000
_cell.angle_alpha   90.00
_cell.angle_beta   90.00
_cell.angle_gamma   90.00
#
_symmetry.space_group_name_H-M   'P 1'
#
loop_
_entity.id
_entity.type
_entity.pdbx_description
1 polymer ?
#
loop_
_entity_poly.entity_id
_entity_poly.type
_entity_poly.pdbx_seq_one_letter_code
_entity_poly.pdbx_strand_id
1 'polypeptide(L)'
;MVDQAEIHRKTVSFEIEERRLAVEQLRSDFADLPDREKAWEDLHKLTQDKNRGVRWRAADALGSAFQHVPDKKEVWKDLIQLIQDENGYVRWRAADALGSVFQHVPDKKAAWKDLHQLTHSKDDDVRRIAAEALGSVFQHVPDRDTAWKDLIKLTRDKDVWVRLSSNHSLGKASVFKATKAQSEEEFREEMKNAISFFEESSKEAIGYSNPSKFCLPFYRSFYAITFEKQKTEKEVQEYLTEAKNASEGSKNKETLVKAVENLANALTEAHKVQEANLDTIQHHLNTYRQYCDRAADLIGDAAEGTPGAAQVLHRGLPIIDEQIKEIIPEIPEKARAVCRKTQGTPLEKLGRETARSAKELLPINDILALMTALDDTAGFARGWCEYLPTNKKVDACEQLKNLTDMEPGERGAAIVRVLGYVQENTYIPKIQTVHISKTKQEIVRIAVAQISFELTKSFPFIIKKKDEVKTKIFSVLEIARNDGANIVCLPELCLCEEWISEIKSKYPDMIIIGGSFYKDKKNICPLIMESDRDIPHQQKIRPSTFEDGVMKLEERMIPGDTVYRYETQFGKFIILICRDFDDLAHYFRGTDIDMIFCPAFNPANERFQNEAHSHVERTPSYILIANTGLYGGTSIFGQLNNNYFSSLVDGGCKDTGDLTYKLCEVKEGREEVIIADFNLKHKNVQTPTPSNPDEEIRSVENIKKLHLF
;
A
#
# COMPACT_ATOMS: atom_id res chain seq x y z
N MET A 1 -10.11 34.81 52.89
CA MET A 1 -9.29 34.40 54.05
C MET A 1 -10.05 33.28 54.72
N VAL A 2 -9.43 32.09 54.83
CA VAL A 2 -10.06 30.92 55.44
C VAL A 2 -10.16 31.17 56.95
N ASP A 3 -11.35 31.00 57.53
CA ASP A 3 -11.57 31.17 58.97
C ASP A 3 -11.08 29.94 59.72
N GLN A 4 -9.78 29.92 60.03
CA GLN A 4 -9.14 28.80 60.71
C GLN A 4 -9.68 28.56 62.12
N ALA A 5 -10.11 29.61 62.83
CA ALA A 5 -10.70 29.47 64.16
C ALA A 5 -12.04 28.71 64.10
N GLU A 6 -12.82 28.96 63.05
CA GLU A 6 -14.05 28.22 62.78
C GLU A 6 -13.80 26.75 62.45
N ILE A 7 -12.77 26.45 61.63
CA ILE A 7 -12.37 25.06 61.35
C ILE A 7 -11.98 24.36 62.65
N HIS A 8 -11.14 24.99 63.48
CA HIS A 8 -10.75 24.44 64.79
C HIS A 8 -11.96 24.15 65.67
N ARG A 9 -12.90 25.11 65.80
CA ARG A 9 -14.13 24.93 66.59
C ARG A 9 -14.93 23.71 66.13
N LYS A 10 -15.05 23.50 64.82
CA LYS A 10 -15.75 22.34 64.26
C LYS A 10 -15.04 21.02 64.54
N THR A 11 -13.71 20.97 64.61
CA THR A 11 -12.95 19.72 64.88
C THR A 11 -13.27 19.12 66.24
N VAL A 12 -13.63 19.95 67.22
CA VAL A 12 -13.99 19.54 68.59
C VAL A 12 -15.49 19.53 68.84
N SER A 13 -16.31 19.78 67.82
CA SER A 13 -17.77 19.77 67.95
C SER A 13 -18.30 18.38 68.30
N PHE A 14 -19.42 18.32 69.02
CA PHE A 14 -20.15 17.08 69.24
C PHE A 14 -20.84 16.58 67.96
N GLU A 15 -21.15 17.48 67.02
CA GLU A 15 -21.83 17.15 65.76
C GLU A 15 -20.87 16.49 64.75
N ILE A 16 -21.25 15.31 64.26
CA ILE A 16 -20.41 14.52 63.34
C ILE A 16 -20.23 15.25 62.01
N GLU A 17 -21.28 15.90 61.50
CA GLU A 17 -21.18 16.62 60.22
C GLU A 17 -20.30 17.86 60.32
N GLU A 18 -20.27 18.55 61.47
CA GLU A 18 -19.33 19.65 61.67
C GLU A 18 -17.89 19.16 61.63
N ARG A 19 -17.58 18.02 62.28
CA ARG A 19 -16.24 17.41 62.21
C ARG A 19 -15.89 16.95 60.81
N ARG A 20 -16.83 16.37 60.05
CA ARG A 20 -16.61 15.99 58.64
C ARG A 20 -16.32 17.22 57.77
N LEU A 21 -17.10 18.29 57.93
CA LEU A 21 -16.86 19.55 57.23
C LEU A 21 -15.50 20.13 57.58
N ALA A 22 -15.09 20.06 58.84
CA ALA A 22 -13.77 20.50 59.25
C ALA A 22 -12.66 19.72 58.53
N VAL A 23 -12.79 18.39 58.41
CA VAL A 23 -11.82 17.57 57.67
C VAL A 23 -11.76 17.95 56.19
N GLU A 24 -12.90 18.19 55.54
CA GLU A 24 -12.93 18.61 54.13
C GLU A 24 -12.30 19.99 53.94
N GLN A 25 -12.55 20.93 54.86
CA GLN A 25 -11.91 22.25 54.86
C GLN A 25 -10.40 22.14 55.10
N LEU A 26 -9.97 21.30 56.05
CA LEU A 26 -8.55 21.00 56.26
C LEU A 26 -7.92 20.35 55.03
N ARG A 27 -8.64 19.49 54.30
CA ARG A 27 -8.16 18.88 53.06
C ARG A 27 -7.95 19.91 51.95
N SER A 28 -8.92 20.78 51.71
CA SER A 28 -8.88 21.73 50.59
C SER A 28 -7.95 22.91 50.86
N ASP A 29 -7.93 23.39 52.11
CA ASP A 29 -7.37 24.70 52.43
C ASP A 29 -6.03 24.58 53.19
N PHE A 30 -5.53 23.37 53.49
CA PHE A 30 -4.36 23.17 54.38
C PHE A 30 -3.17 24.09 54.06
N ALA A 31 -2.86 24.23 52.77
CA ALA A 31 -1.73 25.01 52.30
C ALA A 31 -1.90 26.52 52.60
N ASP A 32 -3.14 27.00 52.65
CA ASP A 32 -3.51 28.41 52.80
C ASP A 32 -3.83 28.80 54.24
N LEU A 33 -3.83 27.83 55.17
CA LEU A 33 -4.05 28.10 56.60
C LEU A 33 -2.85 28.82 57.22
N PRO A 34 -3.06 29.93 57.96
CA PRO A 34 -1.98 30.72 58.56
C PRO A 34 -1.21 29.95 59.64
N ASP A 35 -1.87 29.08 60.42
CA ASP A 35 -1.24 28.25 61.45
C ASP A 35 -1.27 26.76 61.07
N ARG A 36 -0.29 26.32 60.27
CA ARG A 36 -0.22 24.92 59.80
C ARG A 36 0.09 23.92 60.90
N GLU A 37 0.72 24.34 62.00
CA GLU A 37 0.92 23.48 63.17
C GLU A 37 -0.43 23.17 63.81
N LYS A 38 -1.27 24.19 63.99
CA LYS A 38 -2.60 23.98 64.55
C LYS A 38 -3.51 23.15 63.64
N ALA A 39 -3.47 23.43 62.34
CA ALA A 39 -4.20 22.65 61.34
C ALA A 39 -3.76 21.18 61.33
N TRP A 40 -2.45 20.93 61.50
CA TRP A 40 -1.90 19.59 61.66
C TRP A 40 -2.42 18.90 62.93
N GLU A 41 -2.34 19.55 64.10
CA GLU A 41 -2.85 19.00 65.35
C GLU A 41 -4.33 18.59 65.26
N ASP A 42 -5.13 19.42 64.60
CA ASP A 42 -6.56 19.18 64.43
C ASP A 42 -6.80 17.98 63.50
N LEU A 43 -6.10 17.92 62.36
CA LEU A 43 -6.20 16.79 61.44
C LEU A 43 -5.72 15.48 62.09
N HIS A 44 -4.59 15.51 62.80
CA HIS A 44 -4.05 14.38 63.56
C HIS A 44 -5.09 13.84 64.55
N LYS A 45 -5.74 14.70 65.34
CA LYS A 45 -6.81 14.28 66.27
C LYS A 45 -7.97 13.62 65.56
N LEU A 46 -8.36 14.12 64.38
CA LEU A 46 -9.48 13.58 63.61
C LEU A 46 -9.18 12.18 63.04
N THR A 47 -7.91 11.78 62.92
CA THR A 47 -7.54 10.38 62.60
C THR A 47 -7.99 9.40 63.67
N GLN A 48 -8.13 9.84 64.92
CA GLN A 48 -8.54 9.04 66.07
C GLN A 48 -10.02 9.24 66.45
N ASP A 49 -10.82 9.89 65.60
CA ASP A 49 -12.22 10.19 65.91
C ASP A 49 -13.05 8.91 66.11
N LYS A 50 -14.03 8.96 67.01
CA LYS A 50 -14.92 7.81 67.26
C LYS A 50 -15.78 7.45 66.03
N ASN A 51 -16.06 8.40 65.14
CA ASN A 51 -16.83 8.19 63.94
C ASN A 51 -15.94 7.75 62.77
N ARG A 52 -16.19 6.55 62.24
CA ARG A 52 -15.54 6.05 61.01
C ARG A 52 -15.59 7.05 59.84
N GLY A 53 -16.68 7.82 59.75
CA GLY A 53 -16.97 8.80 58.71
C GLY A 53 -16.08 10.05 58.76
N VAL A 54 -15.52 10.34 59.93
CA VAL A 54 -14.51 11.38 60.14
C VAL A 54 -13.12 10.79 59.86
N ARG A 55 -12.82 9.59 60.39
CA ARG A 55 -11.52 8.93 60.18
C ARG A 55 -11.17 8.66 58.72
N TRP A 56 -12.10 8.16 57.89
CA TRP A 56 -11.79 7.90 56.47
C TRP A 56 -11.53 9.19 55.67
N ARG A 57 -12.21 10.29 56.02
CA ARG A 57 -11.93 11.61 55.46
C ARG A 57 -10.60 12.14 55.95
N ALA A 58 -10.25 11.88 57.22
CA ALA A 58 -8.98 12.30 57.78
C ALA A 58 -7.84 11.59 57.04
N ALA A 59 -7.96 10.29 56.76
CA ALA A 59 -7.00 9.55 55.94
C ALA A 59 -6.80 10.17 54.53
N ASP A 60 -7.90 10.56 53.86
CA ASP A 60 -7.86 11.25 52.56
C ASP A 60 -7.22 12.65 52.64
N ALA A 61 -7.55 13.39 53.70
CA ALA A 61 -6.97 14.70 54.00
C ALA A 61 -5.47 14.62 54.30
N LEU A 62 -5.01 13.59 55.02
CA LEU A 62 -3.58 13.34 55.27
C LEU A 62 -2.79 13.19 53.96
N GLY A 63 -3.34 12.47 52.98
CA GLY A 63 -2.74 12.33 51.66
C GLY A 63 -2.62 13.67 50.92
N SER A 64 -3.69 14.46 50.92
CA SER A 64 -3.76 15.76 50.23
C SER A 64 -2.87 16.83 50.89
N ALA A 65 -2.86 16.88 52.22
CA ALA A 65 -2.12 17.87 53.00
C ALA A 65 -0.62 17.54 53.14
N PHE A 66 -0.18 16.33 52.75
CA PHE A 66 1.14 15.78 53.09
C PHE A 66 2.33 16.71 52.78
N GLN A 67 2.28 17.48 51.68
CA GLN A 67 3.38 18.38 51.33
C GLN A 67 3.53 19.57 52.28
N HIS A 68 2.45 19.94 52.95
CA HIS A 68 2.32 21.17 53.72
C HIS A 68 2.36 20.92 55.23
N VAL A 69 2.27 19.67 55.68
CA VAL A 69 2.39 19.32 57.09
C VAL A 69 3.81 19.57 57.62
N PRO A 70 3.94 20.04 58.88
CA PRO A 70 5.23 20.22 59.51
C PRO A 70 5.93 18.88 59.84
N ASP A 71 5.18 17.85 60.25
CA ASP A 71 5.72 16.53 60.58
C ASP A 71 5.22 15.41 59.65
N LYS A 72 5.97 15.20 58.56
CA LYS A 72 5.72 14.11 57.60
C LYS A 72 5.90 12.71 58.18
N LYS A 73 6.68 12.55 59.25
CA LYS A 73 6.89 11.24 59.89
C LYS A 73 5.68 10.86 60.73
N GLU A 74 5.06 11.82 61.38
CA GLU A 74 3.83 11.62 62.14
C GLU A 74 2.65 11.28 61.23
N VAL A 75 2.50 11.98 60.09
CA VAL A 75 1.49 11.59 59.06
C VAL A 75 1.67 10.14 58.62
N TRP A 76 2.90 9.69 58.36
CA TRP A 76 3.16 8.31 57.97
C TRP A 76 2.72 7.32 59.07
N LYS A 77 3.02 7.62 60.34
CA LYS A 77 2.59 6.78 61.48
C LYS A 77 1.07 6.73 61.60
N ASP A 78 0.39 7.86 61.45
CA ASP A 78 -1.07 7.93 61.49
C ASP A 78 -1.69 7.08 60.38
N LEU A 79 -1.15 7.16 59.16
CA LEU A 79 -1.60 6.32 58.06
C LEU A 79 -1.37 4.84 58.35
N ILE A 80 -0.19 4.44 58.87
CA ILE A 80 0.08 3.06 59.28
C ILE A 80 -0.89 2.59 60.39
N GLN A 81 -1.26 3.46 61.32
CA GLN A 81 -2.27 3.14 62.33
C GLN A 81 -3.65 2.95 61.70
N LEU A 82 -4.05 3.83 60.77
CA LEU A 82 -5.34 3.76 60.08
C LEU A 82 -5.47 2.53 59.18
N ILE A 83 -4.36 1.94 58.72
CA ILE A 83 -4.36 0.62 58.05
C ILE A 83 -4.83 -0.50 58.99
N GLN A 84 -4.66 -0.34 60.30
CA GLN A 84 -5.13 -1.29 61.31
C GLN A 84 -6.50 -0.90 61.89
N ASP A 85 -7.20 0.08 61.31
CA ASP A 85 -8.51 0.52 61.78
C ASP A 85 -9.53 -0.63 61.70
N GLU A 86 -10.50 -0.67 62.61
CA GLU A 86 -11.58 -1.66 62.60
C GLU A 86 -12.47 -1.57 61.33
N ASN A 87 -12.55 -0.39 60.71
CA ASN A 87 -13.42 -0.15 59.57
C ASN A 87 -12.68 -0.26 58.23
N GLY A 88 -13.15 -1.15 57.35
CA GLY A 88 -12.53 -1.38 56.04
C GLY A 88 -12.45 -0.16 55.12
N TYR A 89 -13.40 0.79 55.19
CA TYR A 89 -13.32 2.02 54.37
C TYR A 89 -12.19 2.96 54.84
N VAL A 90 -11.95 3.02 56.16
CA VAL A 90 -10.82 3.78 56.72
C VAL A 90 -9.51 3.16 56.27
N ARG A 91 -9.37 1.83 56.39
CA ARG A 91 -8.18 1.10 55.95
C ARG A 91 -7.90 1.31 54.46
N TRP A 92 -8.93 1.22 53.60
CA TRP A 92 -8.79 1.42 52.17
C TRP A 92 -8.31 2.83 51.80
N ARG A 93 -8.88 3.89 52.42
CA ARG A 93 -8.37 5.26 52.21
C ARG A 93 -6.96 5.47 52.72
N ALA A 94 -6.62 4.86 53.86
CA ALA A 94 -5.25 4.92 54.36
C ALA A 94 -4.26 4.29 53.37
N ALA A 95 -4.64 3.19 52.71
CA ALA A 95 -3.82 2.54 51.68
C ALA A 95 -3.54 3.44 50.48
N ASP A 96 -4.59 4.10 49.99
CA ASP A 96 -4.53 5.04 48.87
C ASP A 96 -3.64 6.26 49.20
N ALA A 97 -3.81 6.79 50.41
CA ALA A 97 -2.97 7.87 50.94
C ALA A 97 -1.51 7.43 51.11
N LEU A 98 -1.24 6.23 51.67
CA LEU A 98 0.12 5.68 51.78
C LEU A 98 0.81 5.61 50.42
N GLY A 99 0.09 5.14 49.40
CA GLY A 99 0.59 5.10 48.02
C GLY A 99 1.03 6.47 47.51
N SER A 100 0.20 7.49 47.73
CA SER A 100 0.43 8.86 47.27
C SER A 100 1.57 9.56 48.02
N VAL A 101 1.69 9.34 49.34
CA VAL A 101 2.68 10.04 50.16
C VAL A 101 4.05 9.38 50.19
N PHE A 102 4.17 8.07 49.88
CA PHE A 102 5.41 7.30 50.01
C PHE A 102 6.62 7.96 49.35
N GLN A 103 6.46 8.51 48.14
CA GLN A 103 7.57 9.13 47.41
C GLN A 103 8.15 10.36 48.12
N HIS A 104 7.40 10.95 49.04
CA HIS A 104 7.69 12.19 49.75
C HIS A 104 8.07 11.99 51.22
N VAL A 105 8.01 10.76 51.74
CA VAL A 105 8.44 10.49 53.12
C VAL A 105 9.95 10.70 53.27
N PRO A 106 10.41 11.34 54.37
CA PRO A 106 11.83 11.56 54.60
C PRO A 106 12.64 10.26 54.73
N ASP A 107 12.07 9.22 55.35
CA ASP A 107 12.73 7.92 55.57
C ASP A 107 12.02 6.81 54.79
N LYS A 108 12.38 6.66 53.51
CA LYS A 108 11.83 5.63 52.62
C LYS A 108 12.18 4.21 53.06
N LYS A 109 13.27 4.00 53.81
CA LYS A 109 13.67 2.67 54.29
C LYS A 109 12.77 2.22 55.44
N ALA A 110 12.48 3.13 56.38
CA ALA A 110 11.51 2.86 57.44
C ALA A 110 10.11 2.63 56.87
N ALA A 111 9.65 3.51 55.97
CA ALA A 111 8.36 3.38 55.30
C ALA A 111 8.22 2.04 54.53
N TRP A 112 9.28 1.64 53.83
CA TRP A 112 9.35 0.34 53.17
C TRP A 112 9.24 -0.83 54.16
N LYS A 113 9.96 -0.77 55.29
CA LYS A 113 9.93 -1.82 56.32
C LYS A 113 8.52 -1.98 56.89
N ASP A 114 7.79 -0.88 57.09
CA ASP A 114 6.41 -0.92 57.57
C ASP A 114 5.50 -1.62 56.54
N LEU A 115 5.56 -1.23 55.26
CA LEU A 115 4.78 -1.89 54.20
C LEU A 115 5.11 -3.38 54.07
N HIS A 116 6.39 -3.74 54.13
CA HIS A 116 6.85 -5.13 54.11
C HIS A 116 6.29 -5.93 55.30
N GLN A 117 6.22 -5.34 56.49
CA GLN A 117 5.66 -6.01 57.65
C GLN A 117 4.15 -6.24 57.51
N LEU A 118 3.42 -5.31 56.89
CA LEU A 118 1.97 -5.44 56.69
C LEU A 118 1.59 -6.61 55.78
N THR A 119 2.45 -7.01 54.84
CA THR A 119 2.23 -8.21 54.00
C THR A 119 2.22 -9.51 54.82
N HIS A 120 2.74 -9.48 56.05
CA HIS A 120 2.80 -10.60 56.97
C HIS A 120 1.72 -10.54 58.07
N SER A 121 0.77 -9.61 57.97
CA SER A 121 -0.33 -9.48 58.94
C SER A 121 -1.17 -10.76 59.01
N LYS A 122 -1.71 -11.06 60.20
CA LYS A 122 -2.68 -12.15 60.37
C LYS A 122 -4.06 -11.79 59.78
N ASP A 123 -4.36 -10.51 59.74
CA ASP A 123 -5.57 -9.95 59.15
C ASP A 123 -5.41 -9.90 57.61
N ASP A 124 -6.32 -10.56 56.91
CA ASP A 124 -6.36 -10.65 55.45
C ASP A 124 -6.65 -9.31 54.78
N ASP A 125 -7.50 -8.48 55.37
CA ASP A 125 -7.79 -7.15 54.84
C ASP A 125 -6.56 -6.24 54.90
N VAL A 126 -5.76 -6.35 55.96
CA VAL A 126 -4.47 -5.66 56.06
C VAL A 126 -3.49 -6.17 54.99
N ARG A 127 -3.41 -7.48 54.77
CA ARG A 127 -2.52 -8.04 53.72
C ARG A 127 -2.95 -7.60 52.32
N ARG A 128 -4.26 -7.57 52.06
CA ARG A 128 -4.84 -7.10 50.79
C ARG A 128 -4.42 -5.66 50.51
N ILE A 129 -4.61 -4.80 51.50
CA ILE A 129 -4.25 -3.39 51.44
C ILE A 129 -2.74 -3.18 51.29
N ALA A 130 -1.92 -3.99 51.98
CA ALA A 130 -0.48 -3.97 51.79
C ALA A 130 -0.11 -4.30 50.33
N ALA A 131 -0.76 -5.30 49.72
CA ALA A 131 -0.55 -5.63 48.31
C ALA A 131 -0.90 -4.45 47.38
N GLU A 132 -2.07 -3.82 47.58
CA GLU A 132 -2.50 -2.64 46.80
C GLU A 132 -1.49 -1.47 46.93
N ALA A 133 -1.06 -1.17 48.16
CA ALA A 133 -0.08 -0.12 48.43
C ALA A 133 1.25 -0.43 47.72
N LEU A 134 1.75 -1.66 47.84
CA LEU A 134 2.98 -2.11 47.17
C LEU A 134 2.91 -1.94 45.64
N GLY A 135 1.77 -2.27 45.02
CA GLY A 135 1.58 -2.05 43.58
C GLY A 135 1.63 -0.57 43.18
N SER A 136 1.15 0.33 44.03
CA SER A 136 1.20 1.77 43.78
C SER A 136 2.58 2.38 44.03
N VAL A 137 3.35 1.86 45.01
CA VAL A 137 4.67 2.40 45.35
C VAL A 137 5.85 1.67 44.71
N PHE A 138 5.62 0.60 43.95
CA PHE A 138 6.66 -0.32 43.44
C PHE A 138 7.85 0.38 42.77
N GLN A 139 7.60 1.45 42.00
CA GLN A 139 8.67 2.21 41.36
C GLN A 139 9.56 3.00 42.34
N HIS A 140 9.04 3.30 43.53
CA HIS A 140 9.69 4.14 44.55
C HIS A 140 10.31 3.36 45.71
N VAL A 141 9.97 2.07 45.89
CA VAL A 141 10.54 1.28 47.00
C VAL A 141 12.05 1.05 46.82
N PRO A 142 12.82 1.09 47.92
CA PRO A 142 14.28 0.90 47.86
C PRO A 142 14.69 -0.54 47.55
N ASP A 143 13.86 -1.54 47.89
CA ASP A 143 14.11 -2.97 47.64
C ASP A 143 12.95 -3.58 46.84
N ARG A 144 13.03 -3.43 45.51
CA ARG A 144 12.00 -3.90 44.57
C ARG A 144 11.94 -5.42 44.46
N ASP A 145 13.06 -6.11 44.69
CA ASP A 145 13.12 -7.57 44.63
C ASP A 145 12.35 -8.20 45.78
N THR A 146 12.50 -7.65 46.98
CA THR A 146 11.69 -8.10 48.14
C THR A 146 10.22 -7.74 47.95
N ALA A 147 9.89 -6.53 47.48
CA ALA A 147 8.50 -6.16 47.16
C ALA A 147 7.86 -7.12 46.15
N TRP A 148 8.60 -7.49 45.10
CA TRP A 148 8.15 -8.47 44.12
C TRP A 148 7.93 -9.85 44.75
N LYS A 149 8.87 -10.33 45.57
CA LYS A 149 8.75 -11.62 46.27
C LYS A 149 7.56 -11.66 47.23
N ASP A 150 7.31 -10.57 47.95
CA ASP A 150 6.17 -10.44 48.85
C ASP A 150 4.86 -10.55 48.08
N LEU A 151 4.72 -9.80 46.97
CA LEU A 151 3.54 -9.89 46.11
C LEU A 151 3.37 -11.32 45.56
N ILE A 152 4.43 -11.94 45.02
CA ILE A 152 4.39 -13.34 44.54
C ILE A 152 3.96 -14.32 45.65
N LYS A 153 4.35 -14.09 46.90
CA LYS A 153 3.90 -14.91 48.03
C LYS A 153 2.41 -14.72 48.29
N LEU A 154 1.92 -13.48 48.21
CA LEU A 154 0.51 -13.13 48.42
C LEU A 154 -0.42 -13.62 47.29
N THR A 155 0.09 -13.96 46.10
CA THR A 155 -0.74 -14.62 45.06
C THR A 155 -1.16 -16.04 45.44
N ARG A 156 -0.62 -16.59 46.55
CA ARG A 156 -1.00 -17.89 47.12
C ARG A 156 -1.70 -17.76 48.47
N ASP A 157 -2.17 -16.57 48.80
CA ASP A 157 -2.88 -16.34 50.05
C ASP A 157 -4.19 -17.13 50.13
N LYS A 158 -4.61 -17.50 51.34
CA LYS A 158 -5.88 -18.19 51.57
C LYS A 158 -7.08 -17.30 51.18
N ASP A 159 -6.95 -15.99 51.36
CA ASP A 159 -8.00 -15.04 51.04
C ASP A 159 -7.93 -14.61 49.57
N VAL A 160 -9.08 -14.63 48.90
CA VAL A 160 -9.21 -14.34 47.47
C VAL A 160 -8.96 -12.87 47.15
N TRP A 161 -9.34 -11.94 48.03
CA TRP A 161 -9.13 -10.51 47.80
C TRP A 161 -7.66 -10.15 47.90
N VAL A 162 -6.91 -10.82 48.79
CA VAL A 162 -5.45 -10.70 48.86
C VAL A 162 -4.80 -11.17 47.56
N ARG A 163 -5.16 -12.36 47.05
CA ARG A 163 -4.62 -12.88 45.79
C ARG A 163 -4.93 -11.98 44.60
N LEU A 164 -6.20 -11.56 44.48
CA LEU A 164 -6.69 -10.65 43.44
C LEU A 164 -5.93 -9.33 43.42
N SER A 165 -5.68 -8.73 44.59
CA SER A 165 -4.96 -7.45 44.74
C SER A 165 -3.47 -7.60 44.48
N SER A 166 -2.89 -8.73 44.89
CA SER A 166 -1.50 -9.04 44.62
C SER A 166 -1.23 -9.24 43.13
N ASN A 167 -2.07 -10.04 42.46
CA ASN A 167 -1.99 -10.24 41.01
C ASN A 167 -2.17 -8.92 40.25
N HIS A 168 -3.14 -8.08 40.63
CA HIS A 168 -3.28 -6.74 40.03
C HIS A 168 -2.01 -5.89 40.18
N SER A 169 -1.41 -5.92 41.38
CA SER A 169 -0.21 -5.16 41.71
C SER A 169 1.04 -5.68 41.00
N LEU A 170 1.17 -7.00 40.82
CA LEU A 170 2.21 -7.62 39.98
C LEU A 170 2.05 -7.26 38.51
N GLY A 171 0.82 -7.14 38.02
CA GLY A 171 0.54 -6.61 36.68
C GLY A 171 1.10 -5.19 36.53
N LYS A 172 0.78 -4.29 37.47
CA LYS A 172 1.33 -2.92 37.48
C LYS A 172 2.85 -2.89 37.59
N ALA A 173 3.44 -3.73 38.44
CA ALA A 173 4.88 -3.83 38.61
C ALA A 173 5.57 -4.32 37.32
N SER A 174 4.97 -5.27 36.60
CA SER A 174 5.48 -5.80 35.33
C SER A 174 5.39 -4.74 34.22
N VAL A 175 4.30 -3.97 34.14
CA VAL A 175 4.20 -2.79 33.26
C VAL A 175 5.35 -1.81 33.54
N PHE A 176 5.65 -1.53 34.80
CA PHE A 176 6.80 -0.69 35.14
C PHE A 176 8.14 -1.31 34.74
N LYS A 177 8.33 -2.62 34.94
CA LYS A 177 9.55 -3.31 34.47
C LYS A 177 9.68 -3.23 32.95
N ALA A 178 8.58 -3.37 32.21
CA ALA A 178 8.55 -3.20 30.76
C ALA A 178 9.05 -1.80 30.34
N THR A 179 8.71 -0.72 31.06
CA THR A 179 9.27 0.62 30.75
C THR A 179 10.77 0.76 31.04
N LYS A 180 11.37 -0.18 31.77
CA LYS A 180 12.81 -0.22 32.09
C LYS A 180 13.58 -1.28 31.32
N ALA A 181 12.90 -2.08 30.50
CA ALA A 181 13.50 -3.13 29.70
C ALA A 181 14.58 -2.59 28.76
N GLN A 182 15.73 -3.26 28.73
CA GLN A 182 16.90 -2.87 27.93
C GLN A 182 16.84 -3.42 26.51
N SER A 183 16.06 -4.48 26.26
CA SER A 183 15.85 -5.09 24.96
C SER A 183 14.36 -5.22 24.60
N GLU A 184 14.06 -5.45 23.32
CA GLU A 184 12.71 -5.78 22.87
C GLU A 184 12.20 -7.07 23.51
N GLU A 185 13.05 -8.10 23.61
CA GLU A 185 12.66 -9.40 24.18
C GLU A 185 12.29 -9.27 25.66
N GLU A 186 13.06 -8.50 26.42
CA GLU A 186 12.73 -8.21 27.82
C GLU A 186 11.43 -7.40 27.93
N PHE A 187 11.21 -6.43 27.03
CA PHE A 187 9.97 -5.66 26.99
C PHE A 187 8.76 -6.56 26.69
N ARG A 188 8.88 -7.45 25.71
CA ARG A 188 7.86 -8.44 25.32
C ARG A 188 7.50 -9.36 26.49
N GLU A 189 8.50 -9.94 27.16
CA GLU A 189 8.28 -10.86 28.27
C GLU A 189 7.66 -10.17 29.49
N GLU A 190 8.10 -8.95 29.84
CA GLU A 190 7.48 -8.19 30.94
C GLU A 190 6.04 -7.76 30.63
N MET A 191 5.72 -7.43 29.37
CA MET A 191 4.34 -7.17 28.96
C MET A 191 3.45 -8.42 29.03
N LYS A 192 3.99 -9.57 28.64
CA LYS A 192 3.32 -10.87 28.75
C LYS A 192 3.07 -11.26 30.21
N ASN A 193 4.06 -11.04 31.08
CA ASN A 193 3.91 -11.21 32.52
C ASN A 193 2.80 -10.30 33.07
N ALA A 194 2.79 -9.02 32.69
CA ALA A 194 1.76 -8.08 33.11
C ALA A 194 0.34 -8.59 32.78
N ILE A 195 0.13 -9.01 31.53
CA ILE A 195 -1.15 -9.56 31.07
C ILE A 195 -1.54 -10.81 31.86
N SER A 196 -0.60 -11.73 32.07
CA SER A 196 -0.85 -12.95 32.84
C SER A 196 -1.31 -12.65 34.27
N PHE A 197 -0.65 -11.70 34.95
CA PHE A 197 -1.06 -11.31 36.29
C PHE A 197 -2.43 -10.59 36.32
N PHE A 198 -2.69 -9.69 35.37
CA PHE A 198 -4.01 -9.07 35.26
C PHE A 198 -5.11 -10.08 34.96
N GLU A 199 -4.80 -11.12 34.19
CA GLU A 199 -5.71 -12.21 33.88
C GLU A 199 -6.05 -13.03 35.13
N GLU A 200 -5.04 -13.46 35.89
CA GLU A 200 -5.26 -14.18 37.15
C GLU A 200 -6.06 -13.34 38.16
N SER A 201 -5.76 -12.03 38.25
CA SER A 201 -6.54 -11.09 39.05
C SER A 201 -8.01 -11.01 38.62
N SER A 202 -8.26 -11.01 37.31
CA SER A 202 -9.61 -10.94 36.74
C SER A 202 -10.38 -12.25 36.89
N LYS A 203 -9.72 -13.41 36.84
CA LYS A 203 -10.34 -14.74 37.03
C LYS A 203 -10.88 -14.91 38.44
N GLU A 204 -10.20 -14.34 39.42
CA GLU A 204 -10.58 -14.41 40.83
C GLU A 204 -11.54 -13.29 41.26
N ALA A 205 -12.01 -12.45 40.33
CA ALA A 205 -12.94 -11.36 40.62
C ALA A 205 -14.29 -11.89 41.14
N ILE A 206 -14.74 -11.33 42.26
CA ILE A 206 -16.02 -11.69 42.89
C ILE A 206 -16.98 -10.49 42.83
N GLY A 207 -18.19 -10.72 42.33
CA GLY A 207 -19.22 -9.70 42.23
C GLY A 207 -18.83 -8.57 41.27
N TYR A 208 -18.98 -7.32 41.72
CA TYR A 208 -18.69 -6.13 40.90
C TYR A 208 -17.23 -5.65 40.98
N SER A 209 -16.39 -6.29 41.80
CA SER A 209 -15.03 -5.83 42.07
C SER A 209 -14.01 -6.59 41.22
N ASN A 210 -13.50 -5.94 40.18
CA ASN A 210 -12.40 -6.42 39.36
C ASN A 210 -11.40 -5.27 39.12
N PRO A 211 -10.27 -5.22 39.84
CA PRO A 211 -9.30 -4.13 39.69
C PRO A 211 -8.59 -4.17 38.33
N SER A 212 -8.57 -5.33 37.66
CA SER A 212 -7.93 -5.54 36.37
C SER A 212 -8.88 -5.35 35.18
N LYS A 213 -10.15 -4.98 35.43
CA LYS A 213 -11.22 -4.80 34.41
C LYS A 213 -10.82 -3.89 33.25
N PHE A 214 -10.02 -2.85 33.52
CA PHE A 214 -9.47 -1.98 32.48
C PHE A 214 -8.10 -2.46 31.97
N CYS A 215 -7.16 -2.73 32.88
CA CYS A 215 -5.77 -3.01 32.52
C CYS A 215 -5.63 -4.27 31.64
N LEU A 216 -6.41 -5.31 31.92
CA LEU A 216 -6.34 -6.57 31.18
C LEU A 216 -6.67 -6.38 29.68
N PRO A 217 -7.88 -5.92 29.30
CA PRO A 217 -8.20 -5.74 27.88
C PRO A 217 -7.33 -4.65 27.23
N PHE A 218 -6.97 -3.58 27.96
CA PHE A 218 -6.11 -2.52 27.43
C PHE A 218 -4.70 -3.01 27.05
N TYR A 219 -4.02 -3.72 27.94
CA TYR A 219 -2.67 -4.21 27.62
C TYR A 219 -2.70 -5.39 26.67
N ARG A 220 -3.78 -6.19 26.64
CA ARG A 220 -3.98 -7.23 25.62
C ARG A 220 -4.12 -6.67 24.22
N SER A 221 -4.89 -5.59 24.02
CA SER A 221 -5.00 -4.96 22.69
C SER A 221 -3.66 -4.39 22.23
N PHE A 222 -2.93 -3.70 23.12
CA PHE A 222 -1.63 -3.15 22.78
C PHE A 222 -0.58 -4.25 22.48
N TYR A 223 -0.54 -5.30 23.30
CA TYR A 223 0.37 -6.43 23.06
C TYR A 223 0.07 -7.13 21.73
N ALA A 224 -1.21 -7.33 21.42
CA ALA A 224 -1.62 -7.94 20.16
C ALA A 224 -1.09 -7.17 18.94
N ILE A 225 -1.31 -5.85 18.88
CA ILE A 225 -0.85 -5.03 17.75
C ILE A 225 0.68 -4.87 17.71
N THR A 226 1.36 -5.01 18.85
CA THR A 226 2.83 -4.85 18.93
C THR A 226 3.56 -6.14 18.58
N PHE A 227 2.98 -7.31 18.86
CA PHE A 227 3.73 -8.57 18.88
C PHE A 227 3.05 -9.76 18.20
N GLU A 228 1.73 -9.75 17.99
CA GLU A 228 0.96 -10.91 17.52
C GLU A 228 0.47 -10.72 16.08
N LYS A 229 1.37 -10.88 15.11
CA LYS A 229 1.11 -10.70 13.66
C LYS A 229 -0.06 -11.52 13.08
N GLN A 230 -0.51 -12.57 13.76
CA GLN A 230 -1.56 -13.49 13.29
C GLN A 230 -2.94 -13.19 13.88
N LYS A 231 -3.06 -12.21 14.76
CA LYS A 231 -4.32 -11.94 15.46
C LYS A 231 -5.28 -11.17 14.58
N THR A 232 -6.55 -11.55 14.60
CA THR A 232 -7.55 -10.91 13.73
C THR A 232 -7.89 -9.51 14.24
N GLU A 233 -8.14 -8.58 13.32
CA GLU A 233 -8.63 -7.21 13.62
C GLU A 233 -9.83 -7.24 14.58
N LYS A 234 -10.69 -8.25 14.42
CA LYS A 234 -11.85 -8.49 15.28
C LYS A 234 -11.48 -8.70 16.75
N GLU A 235 -10.47 -9.53 17.04
CA GLU A 235 -10.05 -9.79 18.43
C GLU A 235 -9.44 -8.56 19.09
N VAL A 236 -8.66 -7.78 18.35
CA VAL A 236 -8.10 -6.51 18.86
C VAL A 236 -9.23 -5.53 19.20
N GLN A 237 -10.26 -5.45 18.36
CA GLN A 237 -11.39 -4.56 18.57
C GLN A 237 -12.29 -4.99 19.75
N GLU A 238 -12.41 -6.30 20.00
CA GLU A 238 -13.08 -6.84 21.18
C GLU A 238 -12.40 -6.36 22.46
N TYR A 239 -11.07 -6.48 22.55
CA TYR A 239 -10.30 -5.96 23.69
C TYR A 239 -10.43 -4.43 23.85
N LEU A 240 -10.35 -3.67 22.77
CA LEU A 240 -10.52 -2.21 22.82
C LEU A 240 -11.92 -1.81 23.33
N THR A 241 -12.95 -2.55 22.92
CA THR A 241 -14.34 -2.33 23.37
C THR A 241 -14.50 -2.62 24.86
N GLU A 242 -13.93 -3.72 25.34
CA GLU A 242 -13.91 -4.06 26.77
C GLU A 242 -13.20 -2.97 27.59
N ALA A 243 -12.02 -2.52 27.15
CA ALA A 243 -11.26 -1.47 27.81
C ALA A 243 -12.02 -0.13 27.83
N LYS A 244 -12.70 0.22 26.73
CA LYS A 244 -13.53 1.43 26.64
C LYS A 244 -14.70 1.38 27.63
N ASN A 245 -15.41 0.27 27.70
CA ASN A 245 -16.50 0.08 28.66
C ASN A 245 -16.01 0.14 30.11
N ALA A 246 -14.80 -0.37 30.38
CA ALA A 246 -14.15 -0.33 31.68
C ALA A 246 -13.52 1.04 32.03
N SER A 247 -13.56 2.03 31.14
CA SER A 247 -13.01 3.36 31.39
C SER A 247 -13.88 4.19 32.33
N GLU A 248 -15.19 3.89 32.42
CA GLU A 248 -16.13 4.43 33.41
C GLU A 248 -16.07 5.97 33.56
N GLY A 249 -15.93 6.70 32.43
CA GLY A 249 -15.87 8.16 32.38
C GLY A 249 -14.50 8.78 32.71
N SER A 250 -13.46 7.96 32.90
CA SER A 250 -12.09 8.45 33.07
C SER A 250 -11.51 8.94 31.75
N LYS A 251 -11.38 10.27 31.62
CA LYS A 251 -10.80 10.92 30.43
C LYS A 251 -9.44 10.32 30.03
N ASN A 252 -8.56 10.06 30.99
CA ASN A 252 -7.22 9.52 30.71
C ASN A 252 -7.28 8.09 30.14
N LYS A 253 -8.12 7.22 30.72
CA LYS A 253 -8.32 5.85 30.22
C LYS A 253 -8.91 5.85 28.81
N GLU A 254 -9.88 6.72 28.56
CA GLU A 254 -10.47 6.89 27.23
C GLU A 254 -9.44 7.40 26.21
N THR A 255 -8.57 8.34 26.58
CA THR A 255 -7.48 8.83 25.73
C THR A 255 -6.50 7.71 25.38
N LEU A 256 -6.10 6.88 26.36
CA LEU A 256 -5.23 5.72 26.13
C LEU A 256 -5.86 4.70 25.19
N VAL A 257 -7.13 4.35 25.38
CA VAL A 257 -7.84 3.42 24.48
C VAL A 257 -7.89 3.97 23.06
N LYS A 258 -8.18 5.27 22.90
CA LYS A 258 -8.16 5.92 21.59
C LYS A 258 -6.78 5.88 20.95
N ALA A 259 -5.70 6.05 21.71
CA ALA A 259 -4.35 5.96 21.17
C ALA A 259 -4.08 4.58 20.56
N VAL A 260 -4.39 3.50 21.29
CA VAL A 260 -4.21 2.12 20.82
C VAL A 260 -5.15 1.80 19.65
N GLU A 261 -6.38 2.31 19.66
CA GLU A 261 -7.33 2.19 18.53
C GLU A 261 -6.80 2.84 17.26
N ASN A 262 -6.17 4.02 17.36
CA ASN A 262 -5.53 4.67 16.21
C ASN A 262 -4.33 3.85 15.70
N LEU A 263 -3.49 3.30 16.59
CA LEU A 263 -2.39 2.41 16.18
C LEU A 263 -2.89 1.14 15.48
N ALA A 264 -3.97 0.53 15.98
CA ALA A 264 -4.60 -0.64 15.35
C ALA A 264 -5.14 -0.30 13.96
N ASN A 265 -5.85 0.82 13.82
CA ASN A 265 -6.37 1.28 12.53
C ASN A 265 -5.24 1.61 11.55
N ALA A 266 -4.14 2.22 12.01
CA ALA A 266 -2.96 2.47 11.19
C ALA A 266 -2.40 1.16 10.62
N LEU A 267 -2.25 0.13 11.46
CA LEU A 267 -1.78 -1.19 11.02
C LEU A 267 -2.75 -1.84 10.01
N THR A 268 -4.07 -1.72 10.23
CA THR A 268 -5.09 -2.17 9.28
C THR A 268 -4.95 -1.47 7.92
N GLU A 269 -4.81 -0.14 7.91
CA GLU A 269 -4.62 0.61 6.66
C GLU A 269 -3.31 0.23 5.95
N ALA A 270 -2.23 0.00 6.70
CA ALA A 270 -0.97 -0.49 6.16
C ALA A 270 -1.10 -1.89 5.52
N HIS A 271 -1.89 -2.79 6.10
CA HIS A 271 -2.19 -4.09 5.48
C HIS A 271 -3.06 -3.96 4.24
N LYS A 272 -4.09 -3.10 4.25
CA LYS A 272 -4.95 -2.86 3.07
C LYS A 272 -4.14 -2.36 1.87
N VAL A 273 -3.06 -1.62 2.09
CA VAL A 273 -2.13 -1.18 1.03
C VAL A 273 -1.49 -2.36 0.27
N GLN A 274 -1.38 -3.55 0.87
CA GLN A 274 -0.85 -4.75 0.21
C GLN A 274 -1.85 -5.35 -0.80
N GLU A 275 -3.15 -5.23 -0.53
CA GLU A 275 -4.23 -5.87 -1.31
C GLU A 275 -5.07 -4.88 -2.14
N ALA A 276 -4.90 -3.57 -1.91
CA ALA A 276 -5.67 -2.52 -2.55
C ALA A 276 -5.29 -2.33 -4.04
N ASN A 277 -6.28 -1.89 -4.83
CA ASN A 277 -6.05 -1.48 -6.21
C ASN A 277 -5.39 -0.09 -6.26
N LEU A 278 -4.88 0.28 -7.44
CA LEU A 278 -4.10 1.51 -7.61
C LEU A 278 -4.82 2.79 -7.17
N ASP A 279 -6.15 2.84 -7.29
CA ASP A 279 -6.95 4.04 -7.04
C ASP A 279 -7.17 4.32 -5.55
N THR A 280 -7.16 3.30 -4.69
CA THR A 280 -7.49 3.46 -3.26
C THR A 280 -6.26 3.55 -2.35
N ILE A 281 -5.07 3.28 -2.86
CA ILE A 281 -3.84 3.23 -2.05
C ILE A 281 -3.42 4.57 -1.47
N GLN A 282 -3.46 5.65 -2.27
CA GLN A 282 -3.12 6.99 -1.75
C GLN A 282 -4.06 7.37 -0.59
N HIS A 283 -5.32 6.95 -0.68
CA HIS A 283 -6.30 7.14 0.38
C HIS A 283 -5.92 6.33 1.63
N HIS A 284 -5.56 5.04 1.49
CA HIS A 284 -5.12 4.21 2.61
C HIS A 284 -3.84 4.73 3.28
N LEU A 285 -2.84 5.19 2.51
CA LEU A 285 -1.59 5.76 3.04
C LEU A 285 -1.82 7.08 3.79
N ASN A 286 -2.61 7.98 3.22
CA ASN A 286 -2.99 9.23 3.90
C ASN A 286 -3.76 8.95 5.21
N THR A 287 -4.64 7.96 5.19
CA THR A 287 -5.44 7.56 6.36
C THR A 287 -4.56 6.90 7.43
N TYR A 288 -3.65 6.02 7.04
CA TYR A 288 -2.60 5.46 7.89
C TYR A 288 -1.82 6.55 8.63
N ARG A 289 -1.30 7.55 7.90
CA ARG A 289 -0.54 8.65 8.49
C ARG A 289 -1.34 9.44 9.53
N GLN A 290 -2.58 9.77 9.20
CA GLN A 290 -3.49 10.47 10.12
C GLN A 290 -3.72 9.69 11.41
N TYR A 291 -3.84 8.37 11.32
CA TYR A 291 -3.96 7.51 12.50
C TYR A 291 -2.67 7.50 13.34
N CYS A 292 -1.49 7.42 12.72
CA CYS A 292 -0.21 7.50 13.44
C CYS A 292 -0.01 8.84 14.16
N ASP A 293 -0.23 9.96 13.47
CA ASP A 293 -0.09 11.31 14.03
C ASP A 293 -1.04 11.48 15.23
N ARG A 294 -2.31 11.06 15.06
CA ARG A 294 -3.31 11.13 16.12
C ARG A 294 -2.98 10.23 17.31
N ALA A 295 -2.42 9.05 17.07
CA ALA A 295 -1.96 8.17 18.15
C ALA A 295 -0.85 8.83 18.96
N ALA A 296 0.14 9.45 18.29
CA ALA A 296 1.25 10.12 18.97
C ALA A 296 0.77 11.27 19.87
N ASP A 297 -0.12 12.13 19.36
CA ASP A 297 -0.72 13.22 20.15
C ASP A 297 -1.47 12.70 21.38
N LEU A 298 -2.30 11.66 21.21
CA LEU A 298 -3.08 11.07 22.30
C LEU A 298 -2.18 10.42 23.37
N ILE A 299 -1.05 9.82 22.98
CA ILE A 299 -0.07 9.28 23.94
C ILE A 299 0.56 10.43 24.74
N GLY A 300 0.89 11.54 24.07
CA GLY A 300 1.39 12.76 24.70
C GLY A 300 0.39 13.32 25.73
N ASP A 301 -0.88 13.49 25.35
CA ASP A 301 -1.95 13.95 26.23
C ASP A 301 -2.15 13.02 27.44
N ALA A 302 -2.00 11.71 27.26
CA ALA A 302 -2.14 10.73 28.33
C ALA A 302 -0.95 10.71 29.31
N ALA A 303 0.20 11.29 28.95
CA ALA A 303 1.42 11.25 29.74
C ALA A 303 1.31 12.03 31.06
N GLU A 304 0.54 13.12 31.09
CA GLU A 304 0.32 13.92 32.31
C GLU A 304 -0.47 13.14 33.38
N GLY A 305 -1.47 12.37 32.94
CA GLY A 305 -2.39 11.68 33.85
C GLY A 305 -2.08 10.21 34.10
N THR A 306 -1.36 9.56 33.19
CA THR A 306 -1.05 8.12 33.21
C THR A 306 0.36 7.84 32.65
N PRO A 307 1.43 8.42 33.24
CA PRO A 307 2.78 8.42 32.66
C PRO A 307 3.33 7.01 32.39
N GLY A 308 3.00 6.03 33.25
CA GLY A 308 3.46 4.65 33.06
C GLY A 308 2.87 3.97 31.81
N ALA A 309 1.57 4.15 31.55
CA ALA A 309 0.92 3.60 30.37
C ALA A 309 1.42 4.29 29.09
N ALA A 310 1.55 5.61 29.11
CA ALA A 310 2.11 6.38 27.98
C ALA A 310 3.55 5.96 27.66
N GLN A 311 4.39 5.74 28.68
CA GLN A 311 5.76 5.23 28.48
C GLN A 311 5.80 3.84 27.85
N VAL A 312 4.89 2.93 28.23
CA VAL A 312 4.77 1.62 27.59
C VAL A 312 4.37 1.75 26.12
N LEU A 313 3.39 2.59 25.81
CA LEU A 313 2.98 2.84 24.42
C LEU A 313 4.13 3.39 23.59
N HIS A 314 4.82 4.43 24.09
CA HIS A 314 6.00 4.98 23.43
C HIS A 314 7.11 3.96 23.18
N ARG A 315 7.34 3.03 24.13
CA ARG A 315 8.36 1.98 23.98
C ARG A 315 8.02 0.99 22.88
N GLY A 316 6.73 0.71 22.63
CA GLY A 316 6.31 -0.18 21.57
C GLY A 316 6.19 0.46 20.18
N LEU A 317 6.15 1.79 20.07
CA LEU A 317 6.03 2.48 18.77
C LEU A 317 7.08 2.04 17.74
N PRO A 318 8.40 1.94 18.05
CA PRO A 318 9.38 1.51 17.07
C PRO A 318 9.17 0.07 16.57
N ILE A 319 8.61 -0.81 17.40
CA ILE A 319 8.36 -2.21 17.05
C ILE A 319 7.17 -2.29 16.08
N ILE A 320 6.13 -1.49 16.33
CA ILE A 320 4.98 -1.34 15.42
C ILE A 320 5.45 -0.73 14.08
N ASP A 321 6.34 0.26 14.12
CA ASP A 321 6.93 0.89 12.94
C ASP A 321 7.81 -0.09 12.12
N GLU A 322 8.57 -0.98 12.78
CA GLU A 322 9.33 -2.03 12.07
C GLU A 322 8.44 -3.03 11.35
N GLN A 323 7.27 -3.38 11.91
CA GLN A 323 6.31 -4.24 11.21
C GLN A 323 5.80 -3.60 9.90
N ILE A 324 5.84 -2.27 9.81
CA ILE A 324 5.46 -1.50 8.62
C ILE A 324 6.64 -1.41 7.63
N LYS A 325 7.89 -1.44 8.12
CA LYS A 325 9.13 -1.46 7.30
C LYS A 325 9.42 -2.81 6.62
N GLU A 326 8.70 -3.89 6.96
CA GLU A 326 8.83 -5.22 6.33
C GLU A 326 8.53 -5.27 4.81
N ILE A 327 8.10 -4.15 4.22
CA ILE A 327 7.87 -4.01 2.76
C ILE A 327 9.20 -3.92 1.98
N ILE A 328 10.29 -3.43 2.58
CA ILE A 328 11.57 -3.19 1.88
C ILE A 328 12.20 -4.48 1.34
N PRO A 329 12.24 -5.61 2.06
CA PRO A 329 12.74 -6.90 1.55
C PRO A 329 11.96 -7.47 0.35
N GLU A 330 10.71 -7.06 0.13
CA GLU A 330 9.90 -7.53 -1.01
C GLU A 330 10.35 -6.87 -2.34
N ILE A 331 10.91 -5.66 -2.28
CA ILE A 331 11.41 -4.93 -3.48
C ILE A 331 12.46 -5.77 -4.23
N PRO A 332 13.54 -6.27 -3.60
CA PRO A 332 14.48 -7.20 -4.25
C PRO A 332 13.82 -8.44 -4.85
N GLU A 333 12.77 -8.99 -4.24
CA GLU A 333 12.12 -10.20 -4.73
C GLU A 333 11.40 -9.95 -6.06
N LYS A 334 10.54 -8.93 -6.11
CA LYS A 334 9.82 -8.53 -7.32
C LYS A 334 10.81 -8.09 -8.42
N ALA A 335 11.84 -7.33 -8.07
CA ALA A 335 12.87 -6.90 -9.01
C ALA A 335 13.62 -8.09 -9.63
N ARG A 336 13.95 -9.12 -8.85
CA ARG A 336 14.56 -10.38 -9.36
C ARG A 336 13.61 -11.16 -10.26
N ALA A 337 12.31 -11.17 -9.97
CA ALA A 337 11.33 -11.81 -10.83
C ALA A 337 11.25 -11.14 -12.21
N VAL A 338 11.21 -9.81 -12.26
CA VAL A 338 11.29 -9.03 -13.51
C VAL A 338 12.63 -9.27 -14.23
N CYS A 339 13.75 -9.27 -13.51
CA CYS A 339 15.07 -9.57 -14.09
C CYS A 339 15.14 -10.97 -14.71
N ARG A 340 14.56 -11.99 -14.08
CA ARG A 340 14.52 -13.36 -14.65
C ARG A 340 13.70 -13.42 -15.94
N LYS A 341 12.56 -12.72 -16.00
CA LYS A 341 11.71 -12.67 -17.22
C LYS A 341 12.39 -12.02 -18.42
N THR A 342 13.41 -11.19 -18.19
CA THR A 342 14.02 -10.35 -19.22
C THR A 342 15.35 -10.91 -19.74
N GLN A 343 15.81 -12.05 -19.22
CA GLN A 343 17.04 -12.69 -19.68
C GLN A 343 16.96 -13.09 -21.16
N GLY A 344 17.98 -12.72 -21.94
CA GLY A 344 18.03 -13.01 -23.37
C GLY A 344 17.09 -12.16 -24.23
N THR A 345 16.53 -11.08 -23.69
CA THR A 345 15.63 -10.17 -24.42
C THR A 345 16.24 -8.77 -24.50
N PRO A 346 15.74 -7.87 -25.38
CA PRO A 346 16.20 -6.49 -25.43
C PRO A 346 16.09 -5.72 -24.10
N LEU A 347 15.23 -6.18 -23.18
CA LEU A 347 15.02 -5.57 -21.86
C LEU A 347 15.95 -6.09 -20.77
N GLU A 348 16.86 -7.02 -21.09
CA GLU A 348 17.73 -7.64 -20.09
C GLU A 348 18.57 -6.62 -19.31
N LYS A 349 19.03 -5.54 -19.97
CA LYS A 349 19.77 -4.48 -19.31
C LYS A 349 18.92 -3.79 -18.23
N LEU A 350 17.72 -3.36 -18.58
CA LEU A 350 16.78 -2.73 -17.64
C LEU A 350 16.42 -3.67 -16.48
N GLY A 351 16.22 -4.96 -16.78
CA GLY A 351 15.99 -6.02 -15.79
C GLY A 351 17.11 -6.14 -14.77
N ARG A 352 18.36 -6.25 -15.25
CA ARG A 352 19.55 -6.37 -14.40
C ARG A 352 19.80 -5.11 -13.58
N GLU A 353 19.60 -3.93 -14.15
CA GLU A 353 19.79 -2.66 -13.44
C GLU A 353 18.75 -2.47 -12.34
N THR A 354 17.48 -2.79 -12.62
CA THR A 354 16.39 -2.76 -11.63
C THR A 354 16.68 -3.70 -10.45
N ALA A 355 17.09 -4.95 -10.74
CA ALA A 355 17.43 -5.92 -9.69
C ALA A 355 18.70 -5.57 -8.90
N ARG A 356 19.68 -4.89 -9.52
CA ARG A 356 20.87 -4.41 -8.84
C ARG A 356 20.52 -3.30 -7.85
N SER A 357 19.82 -2.27 -8.32
CA SER A 357 19.37 -1.14 -7.50
C SER A 357 18.54 -1.61 -6.30
N ALA A 358 17.57 -2.50 -6.54
CA ALA A 358 16.75 -3.06 -5.47
C ALA A 358 17.56 -3.86 -4.43
N LYS A 359 18.62 -4.58 -4.84
CA LYS A 359 19.46 -5.35 -3.91
C LYS A 359 20.28 -4.43 -2.99
N GLU A 360 20.67 -3.26 -3.47
CA GLU A 360 21.48 -2.29 -2.73
C GLU A 360 20.72 -1.61 -1.58
N LEU A 361 19.38 -1.78 -1.50
CA LEU A 361 18.55 -1.30 -0.40
C LEU A 361 18.77 -2.06 0.92
N LEU A 362 19.08 -3.36 0.86
CA LEU A 362 19.13 -4.26 2.02
C LEU A 362 20.17 -3.89 3.09
N PRO A 363 21.41 -3.48 2.77
CA PRO A 363 22.43 -3.16 3.77
C PRO A 363 22.34 -1.72 4.33
N ILE A 364 21.37 -0.89 3.91
CA ILE A 364 21.32 0.52 4.27
C ILE A 364 20.59 0.72 5.61
N ASN A 365 21.31 1.23 6.61
CA ASN A 365 20.76 1.54 7.95
C ASN A 365 20.52 3.05 8.18
N ASP A 366 20.99 3.91 7.27
CA ASP A 366 20.78 5.37 7.33
C ASP A 366 19.53 5.74 6.54
N ILE A 367 18.60 6.45 7.18
CA ILE A 367 17.30 6.84 6.59
C ILE A 367 17.48 7.72 5.34
N LEU A 368 18.42 8.67 5.35
CA LEU A 368 18.62 9.58 4.22
C LEU A 368 19.27 8.86 3.02
N ALA A 369 20.20 7.95 3.31
CA ALA A 369 20.79 7.09 2.29
C ALA A 369 19.76 6.13 1.70
N LEU A 370 18.86 5.60 2.54
CA LEU A 370 17.78 4.71 2.11
C LEU A 370 16.79 5.44 1.20
N MET A 371 16.41 6.68 1.53
CA MET A 371 15.54 7.50 0.70
C MET A 371 16.14 7.75 -0.70
N THR A 372 17.43 8.05 -0.76
CA THR A 372 18.13 8.25 -2.04
C THR A 372 18.15 6.97 -2.88
N ALA A 373 18.47 5.84 -2.26
CA ALA A 373 18.49 4.54 -2.95
C ALA A 373 17.09 4.07 -3.40
N LEU A 374 16.04 4.43 -2.65
CA LEU A 374 14.65 4.21 -3.05
C LEU A 374 14.27 5.06 -4.27
N ASP A 375 14.73 6.31 -4.33
CA ASP A 375 14.48 7.19 -5.49
C ASP A 375 15.18 6.68 -6.75
N ASP A 376 16.42 6.20 -6.63
CA ASP A 376 17.15 5.55 -7.73
C ASP A 376 16.41 4.29 -8.21
N THR A 377 15.95 3.46 -7.27
CA THR A 377 15.19 2.23 -7.59
C THR A 377 13.84 2.57 -8.25
N ALA A 378 13.17 3.62 -7.80
CA ALA A 378 11.95 4.12 -8.42
C ALA A 378 12.21 4.64 -9.84
N GLY A 379 13.38 5.24 -10.12
CA GLY A 379 13.80 5.62 -11.46
C GLY A 379 13.84 4.42 -12.41
N PHE A 380 14.43 3.30 -11.97
CA PHE A 380 14.43 2.06 -12.75
C PHE A 380 13.04 1.43 -12.87
N ALA A 381 12.25 1.43 -11.80
CA ALA A 381 10.84 0.98 -11.84
C ALA A 381 10.03 1.80 -12.86
N ARG A 382 10.27 3.11 -12.96
CA ARG A 382 9.63 4.01 -13.93
C ARG A 382 10.04 3.69 -15.37
N GLY A 383 11.25 3.17 -15.59
CA GLY A 383 11.67 2.68 -16.92
C GLY A 383 10.74 1.59 -17.46
N TRP A 384 10.14 0.77 -16.59
CA TRP A 384 9.20 -0.28 -17.00
C TRP A 384 7.86 0.23 -17.50
N CYS A 385 7.50 1.46 -17.16
CA CYS A 385 6.27 2.11 -17.60
C CYS A 385 6.11 2.16 -19.10
N GLU A 386 7.21 2.27 -19.84
CA GLU A 386 7.16 2.27 -21.30
C GLU A 386 6.68 0.94 -21.89
N TYR A 387 6.84 -0.15 -21.14
CA TYR A 387 6.61 -1.52 -21.59
C TYR A 387 5.29 -2.13 -21.09
N LEU A 388 4.47 -1.31 -20.45
CA LEU A 388 3.09 -1.65 -20.07
C LEU A 388 2.13 -1.31 -21.22
N PRO A 389 1.07 -2.11 -21.44
CA PRO A 389 0.01 -1.78 -22.39
C PRO A 389 -0.59 -0.39 -22.12
N THR A 390 -1.04 0.30 -23.17
CA THR A 390 -1.51 1.70 -23.10
C THR A 390 -2.56 1.93 -22.00
N ASN A 391 -3.55 1.03 -21.89
CA ASN A 391 -4.62 1.12 -20.88
C ASN A 391 -4.19 0.71 -19.46
N LYS A 392 -2.95 0.26 -19.28
CA LYS A 392 -2.36 -0.20 -18.02
C LYS A 392 -1.22 0.71 -17.54
N LYS A 393 -0.85 1.70 -18.35
CA LYS A 393 0.32 2.55 -18.15
C LYS A 393 0.07 3.74 -17.23
N VAL A 394 -1.09 4.40 -17.36
CA VAL A 394 -1.37 5.67 -16.67
C VAL A 394 -1.32 5.49 -15.15
N ASP A 395 -2.13 4.57 -14.61
CA ASP A 395 -2.26 4.40 -13.15
C ASP A 395 -0.95 3.92 -12.49
N ALA A 396 -0.26 2.96 -13.11
CA ALA A 396 0.97 2.37 -12.55
C ALA A 396 2.13 3.37 -12.46
N CYS A 397 2.17 4.33 -13.38
CA CYS A 397 3.35 5.18 -13.59
C CYS A 397 3.24 6.55 -12.97
N GLU A 398 2.01 7.01 -12.69
CA GLU A 398 1.78 8.23 -11.90
C GLU A 398 2.16 8.05 -10.43
N GLN A 399 2.00 6.85 -9.86
CA GLN A 399 2.38 6.58 -8.47
C GLN A 399 3.88 6.79 -8.20
N LEU A 400 4.74 6.58 -9.20
CA LEU A 400 6.17 6.83 -9.07
C LEU A 400 6.55 8.31 -9.21
N LYS A 401 5.63 9.23 -9.53
CA LYS A 401 5.93 10.67 -9.71
C LYS A 401 5.94 11.46 -8.41
N ASN A 402 5.18 11.04 -7.40
CA ASN A 402 4.95 11.80 -6.17
C ASN A 402 5.68 11.22 -4.94
N LEU A 403 6.83 10.57 -5.15
CA LEU A 403 7.54 9.86 -4.09
C LEU A 403 8.29 10.79 -3.11
N THR A 404 8.55 12.04 -3.49
CA THR A 404 9.43 12.95 -2.74
C THR A 404 8.92 13.31 -1.34
N ASP A 405 7.61 13.28 -1.13
CA ASP A 405 6.97 13.66 0.16
C ASP A 405 6.61 12.44 1.04
N MET A 406 6.94 11.24 0.58
CA MET A 406 6.64 9.97 1.24
C MET A 406 7.77 9.51 2.16
N GLU A 407 7.39 8.86 3.26
CA GLU A 407 8.33 8.16 4.16
C GLU A 407 8.89 6.88 3.50
N PRO A 408 10.05 6.35 3.93
CA PRO A 408 10.73 5.23 3.28
C PRO A 408 9.86 3.98 3.06
N GLY A 409 9.00 3.64 4.04
CA GLY A 409 8.09 2.49 3.93
C GLY A 409 7.03 2.67 2.83
N GLU A 410 6.49 3.88 2.68
CA GLU A 410 5.49 4.24 1.67
C GLU A 410 6.09 4.20 0.26
N ARG A 411 7.30 4.76 0.10
CA ARG A 411 8.08 4.68 -1.15
C ARG A 411 8.35 3.23 -1.52
N GLY A 412 8.79 2.43 -0.55
CA GLY A 412 9.05 1.02 -0.74
C GLY A 412 7.82 0.27 -1.25
N ALA A 413 6.66 0.51 -0.64
CA ALA A 413 5.39 -0.09 -1.03
C ALA A 413 4.98 0.28 -2.47
N ALA A 414 5.15 1.54 -2.86
CA ALA A 414 4.90 1.97 -4.23
C ALA A 414 5.78 1.23 -5.25
N ILE A 415 7.07 1.07 -4.94
CA ILE A 415 8.02 0.35 -5.80
C ILE A 415 7.65 -1.14 -5.91
N VAL A 416 7.37 -1.82 -4.78
CA VAL A 416 6.95 -3.24 -4.78
C VAL A 416 5.76 -3.46 -5.70
N ARG A 417 4.71 -2.64 -5.55
CA ARG A 417 3.48 -2.77 -6.34
C ARG A 417 3.73 -2.54 -7.81
N VAL A 418 4.47 -1.50 -8.19
CA VAL A 418 4.75 -1.24 -9.61
C VAL A 418 5.58 -2.38 -10.20
N LEU A 419 6.60 -2.89 -9.51
CA LEU A 419 7.37 -4.03 -9.99
C LEU A 419 6.54 -5.32 -10.07
N GLY A 420 5.61 -5.55 -9.13
CA GLY A 420 4.64 -6.65 -9.20
C GLY A 420 3.68 -6.50 -10.38
N TYR A 421 3.15 -5.30 -10.59
CA TYR A 421 2.26 -4.98 -11.70
C TYR A 421 2.97 -5.15 -13.05
N VAL A 422 4.19 -4.65 -13.17
CA VAL A 422 5.08 -4.86 -14.32
C VAL A 422 5.32 -6.34 -14.54
N GLN A 423 5.63 -7.10 -13.48
CA GLN A 423 5.81 -8.53 -13.57
C GLN A 423 4.57 -9.23 -14.14
N GLU A 424 3.37 -8.84 -13.76
CA GLU A 424 2.12 -9.48 -14.22
C GLU A 424 1.70 -9.03 -15.62
N ASN A 425 1.95 -7.77 -15.97
CA ASN A 425 1.34 -7.12 -17.13
C ASN A 425 2.29 -6.87 -18.29
N THR A 426 3.60 -7.11 -18.11
CA THR A 426 4.59 -7.02 -19.19
C THR A 426 4.68 -8.35 -19.93
N TYR A 427 4.46 -8.33 -21.23
CA TYR A 427 4.61 -9.48 -22.11
C TYR A 427 5.82 -9.30 -23.02
N ILE A 428 6.80 -10.21 -22.93
CA ILE A 428 8.02 -10.13 -23.72
C ILE A 428 7.98 -11.23 -24.80
N PRO A 429 7.78 -10.90 -26.07
CA PRO A 429 7.75 -11.88 -27.15
C PRO A 429 9.17 -12.34 -27.49
N LYS A 430 9.31 -13.57 -28.01
CA LYS A 430 10.53 -13.96 -28.72
C LYS A 430 10.59 -13.17 -30.02
N ILE A 431 11.79 -12.71 -30.39
CA ILE A 431 11.98 -12.01 -31.66
C ILE A 431 12.91 -12.86 -32.51
N GLN A 432 12.45 -13.26 -33.70
CA GLN A 432 13.25 -14.04 -34.65
C GLN A 432 13.34 -13.30 -35.99
N THR A 433 14.57 -13.15 -36.50
CA THR A 433 14.79 -12.52 -37.81
C THR A 433 14.73 -13.57 -38.92
N VAL A 434 13.97 -13.28 -39.97
CA VAL A 434 13.80 -14.11 -41.16
C VAL A 434 14.40 -13.35 -42.35
N HIS A 435 15.62 -13.75 -42.74
CA HIS A 435 16.30 -13.16 -43.89
C HIS A 435 15.78 -13.77 -45.19
N ILE A 436 14.96 -13.03 -45.93
CA ILE A 436 14.41 -13.45 -47.23
C ILE A 436 15.29 -12.92 -48.37
N SER A 437 15.56 -11.60 -48.38
CA SER A 437 16.44 -10.96 -49.36
C SER A 437 16.98 -9.62 -48.84
N LYS A 438 18.09 -9.13 -49.42
CA LYS A 438 18.60 -7.78 -49.12
C LYS A 438 17.64 -6.72 -49.65
N THR A 439 17.44 -5.65 -48.88
CA THR A 439 16.70 -4.45 -49.31
C THR A 439 17.35 -3.85 -50.55
N LYS A 440 16.55 -3.63 -51.60
CA LYS A 440 16.99 -3.10 -52.90
C LYS A 440 16.28 -1.82 -53.30
N GLN A 441 15.02 -1.66 -52.91
CA GLN A 441 14.24 -0.47 -53.21
C GLN A 441 14.42 0.58 -52.12
N GLU A 442 14.58 1.83 -52.55
CA GLU A 442 14.53 3.00 -51.66
C GLU A 442 13.08 3.46 -51.45
N ILE A 443 12.29 3.51 -52.52
CA ILE A 443 10.86 3.81 -52.49
C ILE A 443 10.07 2.52 -52.63
N VAL A 444 9.15 2.28 -51.70
CA VAL A 444 8.26 1.11 -51.69
C VAL A 444 6.82 1.58 -51.70
N ARG A 445 6.05 1.12 -52.70
CA ARG A 445 4.62 1.40 -52.81
C ARG A 445 3.83 0.37 -52.00
N ILE A 446 2.96 0.83 -51.12
CA ILE A 446 2.21 -0.05 -50.22
C ILE A 446 0.72 0.23 -50.34
N ALA A 447 -0.07 -0.84 -50.44
CA ALA A 447 -1.53 -0.81 -50.42
C ALA A 447 -2.07 -1.32 -49.07
N VAL A 448 -2.95 -0.56 -48.43
CA VAL A 448 -3.59 -0.92 -47.15
C VAL A 448 -5.10 -0.90 -47.35
N ALA A 449 -5.74 -2.05 -47.17
CA ALA A 449 -7.14 -2.23 -47.57
C ALA A 449 -8.08 -2.19 -46.38
N GLN A 450 -9.24 -1.55 -46.59
CA GLN A 450 -10.41 -1.69 -45.75
C GLN A 450 -11.52 -2.39 -46.52
N ILE A 451 -11.98 -3.54 -46.02
CA ILE A 451 -13.11 -4.27 -46.62
C ILE A 451 -14.13 -4.66 -45.56
N SER A 452 -15.40 -4.67 -45.95
CA SER A 452 -16.54 -5.02 -45.12
C SER A 452 -16.89 -6.50 -45.29
N PHE A 453 -16.89 -7.22 -44.18
CA PHE A 453 -17.29 -8.62 -44.10
C PHE A 453 -17.81 -8.94 -42.70
N GLU A 454 -18.53 -10.05 -42.59
CA GLU A 454 -19.05 -10.55 -41.32
C GLU A 454 -18.38 -11.86 -40.93
N LEU A 455 -18.27 -12.10 -39.62
CA LEU A 455 -17.82 -13.35 -39.03
C LEU A 455 -18.98 -14.14 -38.40
N THR A 456 -18.77 -15.43 -38.17
CA THR A 456 -19.63 -16.26 -37.32
C THR A 456 -19.67 -15.73 -35.89
N LYS A 457 -20.74 -16.07 -35.15
CA LYS A 457 -20.90 -15.65 -33.75
C LYS A 457 -20.12 -16.50 -32.74
N SER A 458 -19.77 -17.73 -33.12
CA SER A 458 -19.06 -18.69 -32.28
C SER A 458 -17.61 -18.82 -32.72
N PHE A 459 -16.71 -19.01 -31.75
CA PHE A 459 -15.32 -19.35 -31.98
C PHE A 459 -15.17 -20.77 -32.56
N PRO A 460 -14.23 -21.02 -33.50
CA PRO A 460 -13.37 -20.03 -34.14
C PRO A 460 -14.16 -19.11 -35.08
N PHE A 461 -13.81 -17.83 -35.09
CA PHE A 461 -14.47 -16.86 -35.95
C PHE A 461 -14.07 -17.08 -37.41
N ILE A 462 -15.05 -17.39 -38.25
CA ILE A 462 -14.86 -17.65 -39.68
C ILE A 462 -15.74 -16.73 -40.53
N ILE A 463 -15.29 -16.46 -41.74
CA ILE A 463 -15.95 -15.57 -42.69
C ILE A 463 -17.32 -16.12 -43.10
N LYS A 464 -18.35 -15.26 -43.06
CA LYS A 464 -19.63 -15.49 -43.73
C LYS A 464 -19.55 -15.02 -45.19
N LYS A 465 -20.37 -15.62 -46.05
CA LYS A 465 -20.44 -15.29 -47.49
C LYS A 465 -19.05 -15.31 -48.16
N LYS A 466 -18.34 -16.43 -48.00
CA LYS A 466 -16.96 -16.62 -48.46
C LYS A 466 -16.69 -16.12 -49.89
N ASP A 467 -17.58 -16.38 -50.84
CA ASP A 467 -17.39 -15.99 -52.25
C ASP A 467 -17.44 -14.47 -52.45
N GLU A 468 -18.29 -13.76 -51.69
CA GLU A 468 -18.37 -12.30 -51.71
C GLU A 468 -17.05 -11.72 -51.19
N VAL A 469 -16.58 -12.18 -50.03
CA VAL A 469 -15.33 -11.72 -49.42
C VAL A 469 -14.14 -12.06 -50.30
N LYS A 470 -14.10 -13.25 -50.90
CA LYS A 470 -13.07 -13.64 -51.87
C LYS A 470 -13.04 -12.65 -53.03
N THR A 471 -14.20 -12.31 -53.61
CA THR A 471 -14.28 -11.33 -54.70
C THR A 471 -13.67 -9.99 -54.29
N LYS A 472 -14.03 -9.47 -53.11
CA LYS A 472 -13.48 -8.22 -52.57
C LYS A 472 -11.96 -8.26 -52.41
N ILE A 473 -11.43 -9.34 -51.83
CA ILE A 473 -9.99 -9.54 -51.64
C ILE A 473 -9.25 -9.54 -52.98
N PHE A 474 -9.75 -10.27 -53.98
CA PHE A 474 -9.12 -10.29 -55.30
C PHE A 474 -9.24 -8.93 -56.02
N SER A 475 -10.32 -8.17 -55.83
CA SER A 475 -10.42 -6.80 -56.31
C SER A 475 -9.37 -5.88 -55.66
N VAL A 476 -9.15 -5.97 -54.35
CA VAL A 476 -8.08 -5.23 -53.66
C VAL A 476 -6.72 -5.54 -54.27
N LEU A 477 -6.42 -6.83 -54.46
CA LEU A 477 -5.13 -7.27 -54.98
C LEU A 477 -4.91 -6.81 -56.42
N GLU A 478 -5.97 -6.82 -57.24
CA GLU A 478 -5.91 -6.35 -58.62
C GLU A 478 -5.73 -4.82 -58.70
N ILE A 479 -6.43 -4.05 -57.86
CA ILE A 479 -6.22 -2.59 -57.73
C ILE A 479 -4.77 -2.31 -57.32
N ALA A 480 -4.27 -3.00 -56.29
CA ALA A 480 -2.91 -2.83 -55.80
C ALA A 480 -1.86 -3.16 -56.87
N ARG A 481 -2.06 -4.27 -57.61
CA ARG A 481 -1.19 -4.66 -58.72
C ARG A 481 -1.19 -3.62 -59.84
N ASN A 482 -2.36 -3.17 -60.27
CA ASN A 482 -2.50 -2.20 -61.36
C ASN A 482 -1.89 -0.84 -61.01
N ASP A 483 -1.85 -0.50 -59.72
CA ASP A 483 -1.18 0.70 -59.23
C ASP A 483 0.31 0.48 -58.91
N GLY A 484 0.84 -0.73 -59.09
CA GLY A 484 2.25 -1.06 -58.89
C GLY A 484 2.68 -1.21 -57.42
N ALA A 485 1.77 -1.58 -56.52
CA ALA A 485 2.10 -1.84 -55.14
C ALA A 485 3.10 -3.00 -54.99
N ASN A 486 4.08 -2.84 -54.10
CA ASN A 486 5.06 -3.87 -53.75
C ASN A 486 4.56 -4.72 -52.58
N ILE A 487 3.84 -4.11 -51.62
CA ILE A 487 3.27 -4.78 -50.45
C ILE A 487 1.78 -4.46 -50.34
N VAL A 488 0.97 -5.47 -49.99
CA VAL A 488 -0.46 -5.30 -49.68
C VAL A 488 -0.73 -5.78 -48.26
N CYS A 489 -1.45 -4.99 -47.46
CA CYS A 489 -1.92 -5.37 -46.13
C CYS A 489 -3.45 -5.46 -46.09
N LEU A 490 -3.94 -6.63 -45.66
CA LEU A 490 -5.37 -6.94 -45.56
C LEU A 490 -5.84 -6.96 -44.09
N PRO A 491 -7.14 -6.79 -43.81
CA PRO A 491 -7.69 -6.82 -42.45
C PRO A 491 -7.58 -8.18 -41.75
N GLU A 492 -7.55 -8.20 -40.41
CA GLU A 492 -7.56 -9.45 -39.64
C GLU A 492 -8.82 -10.30 -39.96
N LEU A 493 -8.67 -11.63 -40.03
CA LEU A 493 -9.75 -12.60 -40.24
C LEU A 493 -10.48 -12.50 -41.60
N CYS A 494 -9.90 -11.83 -42.59
CA CYS A 494 -10.51 -11.65 -43.92
C CYS A 494 -10.12 -12.71 -44.96
N LEU A 495 -9.31 -13.72 -44.59
CA LEU A 495 -8.77 -14.72 -45.51
C LEU A 495 -9.25 -16.14 -45.17
N CYS A 496 -9.25 -17.04 -46.16
CA CYS A 496 -9.33 -18.48 -45.96
C CYS A 496 -8.02 -19.16 -46.41
N GLU A 497 -7.59 -20.22 -45.70
CA GLU A 497 -6.35 -20.95 -46.01
C GLU A 497 -6.31 -21.45 -47.46
N GLU A 498 -7.45 -21.94 -47.96
CA GLU A 498 -7.58 -22.48 -49.32
C GLU A 498 -7.31 -21.45 -50.44
N TRP A 499 -7.27 -20.15 -50.13
CA TRP A 499 -7.03 -19.09 -51.13
C TRP A 499 -5.55 -18.76 -51.31
N ILE A 500 -4.67 -19.18 -50.38
CA ILE A 500 -3.26 -18.78 -50.34
C ILE A 500 -2.52 -19.18 -51.63
N SER A 501 -2.68 -20.42 -52.08
CA SER A 501 -2.00 -20.91 -53.29
C SER A 501 -2.44 -20.18 -54.55
N GLU A 502 -3.71 -19.79 -54.63
CA GLU A 502 -4.24 -19.01 -55.76
C GLU A 502 -3.69 -17.58 -55.75
N ILE A 503 -3.67 -16.92 -54.58
CA ILE A 503 -3.11 -15.58 -54.40
C ILE A 503 -1.63 -15.58 -54.79
N LYS A 504 -0.86 -16.54 -54.27
CA LYS A 504 0.58 -16.67 -54.57
C LYS A 504 0.84 -16.82 -56.08
N SER A 505 0.06 -17.66 -56.76
CA SER A 505 0.20 -17.91 -58.20
C SER A 505 -0.16 -16.70 -59.07
N LYS A 506 -1.22 -15.95 -58.71
CA LYS A 506 -1.68 -14.80 -59.51
C LYS A 506 -0.87 -13.52 -59.30
N TYR A 507 -0.27 -13.36 -58.12
CA TYR A 507 0.41 -12.12 -57.71
C TYR A 507 1.87 -12.38 -57.26
N PRO A 508 2.72 -13.00 -58.08
CA PRO A 508 4.08 -13.39 -57.68
C PRO A 508 5.02 -12.21 -57.41
N ASP A 509 4.72 -11.03 -57.96
CA ASP A 509 5.56 -9.84 -57.89
C ASP A 509 5.33 -8.99 -56.62
N MET A 510 4.32 -9.33 -55.81
CA MET A 510 3.94 -8.61 -54.59
C MET A 510 4.16 -9.44 -53.33
N ILE A 511 4.36 -8.76 -52.20
CA ILE A 511 4.23 -9.35 -50.87
C ILE A 511 2.81 -9.08 -50.35
N ILE A 512 2.05 -10.13 -50.04
CA ILE A 512 0.71 -9.99 -49.46
C ILE A 512 0.74 -10.40 -47.99
N ILE A 513 0.46 -9.44 -47.11
CA ILE A 513 0.16 -9.67 -45.70
C ILE A 513 -1.31 -10.01 -45.63
N GLY A 514 -1.59 -11.31 -45.54
CA GLY A 514 -2.88 -11.90 -45.89
C GLY A 514 -4.05 -11.57 -44.96
N GLY A 515 -3.87 -10.72 -43.96
CA GLY A 515 -4.92 -10.45 -42.97
C GLY A 515 -4.79 -11.39 -41.79
N SER A 516 -5.65 -12.42 -41.72
CA SER A 516 -5.39 -13.66 -40.98
C SER A 516 -6.56 -14.64 -41.12
N PHE A 517 -6.42 -15.83 -40.52
CA PHE A 517 -7.49 -16.82 -40.33
C PHE A 517 -7.17 -17.74 -39.14
N TYR A 518 -8.16 -18.49 -38.66
CA TYR A 518 -7.96 -19.51 -37.63
C TYR A 518 -7.59 -20.86 -38.23
N LYS A 519 -6.52 -21.48 -37.72
CA LYS A 519 -6.13 -22.88 -37.97
C LYS A 519 -5.63 -23.50 -36.68
N ASP A 520 -6.14 -24.67 -36.31
CA ASP A 520 -5.77 -25.38 -35.07
C ASP A 520 -5.85 -24.48 -33.81
N LYS A 521 -6.92 -23.67 -33.73
CA LYS A 521 -7.15 -22.63 -32.69
C LYS A 521 -6.10 -21.51 -32.63
N LYS A 522 -5.21 -21.39 -33.61
CA LYS A 522 -4.27 -20.27 -33.74
C LYS A 522 -4.77 -19.29 -34.78
N ASN A 523 -4.68 -17.99 -34.49
CA ASN A 523 -4.94 -16.94 -35.47
C ASN A 523 -3.63 -16.63 -36.22
N ILE A 524 -3.60 -16.89 -37.52
CA ILE A 524 -2.38 -16.89 -38.35
C ILE A 524 -2.52 -15.85 -39.45
N CYS A 525 -1.62 -14.87 -39.50
CA CYS A 525 -1.43 -13.98 -40.64
C CYS A 525 -0.37 -14.56 -41.59
N PRO A 526 -0.76 -15.04 -42.77
CA PRO A 526 0.20 -15.56 -43.72
C PRO A 526 0.94 -14.41 -44.41
N LEU A 527 2.26 -14.58 -44.55
CA LEU A 527 3.08 -13.77 -45.44
C LEU A 527 3.18 -14.49 -46.78
N ILE A 528 2.42 -14.03 -47.77
CA ILE A 528 2.25 -14.69 -49.06
C ILE A 528 3.14 -13.99 -50.08
N MET A 529 4.12 -14.70 -50.61
CA MET A 529 5.01 -14.23 -51.67
C MET A 529 5.68 -15.42 -52.39
N GLU A 530 6.23 -15.17 -53.57
CA GLU A 530 7.10 -16.14 -54.23
C GLU A 530 8.44 -16.23 -53.51
N SER A 531 8.86 -17.46 -53.18
CA SER A 531 10.10 -17.71 -52.44
C SER A 531 10.51 -19.18 -52.56
N ASP A 532 11.82 -19.41 -52.69
CA ASP A 532 12.44 -20.73 -52.64
C ASP A 532 12.58 -21.28 -51.21
N ARG A 533 12.12 -20.52 -50.21
CA ARG A 533 12.21 -20.86 -48.79
C ARG A 533 10.84 -20.99 -48.18
N ASP A 534 10.73 -21.84 -47.17
CA ASP A 534 9.56 -21.85 -46.31
C ASP A 534 9.63 -20.63 -45.37
N ILE A 535 8.61 -19.77 -45.44
CA ILE A 535 8.55 -18.51 -44.71
C ILE A 535 7.55 -18.65 -43.57
N PRO A 536 7.97 -18.49 -42.30
CA PRO A 536 7.05 -18.64 -41.18
C PRO A 536 5.96 -17.56 -41.23
N HIS A 537 4.73 -17.96 -40.98
CA HIS A 537 3.59 -17.06 -40.84
C HIS A 537 3.54 -16.47 -39.42
N GLN A 538 3.06 -15.23 -39.30
CA GLN A 538 2.91 -14.59 -38.01
C GLN A 538 1.71 -15.17 -37.28
N GLN A 539 1.93 -15.68 -36.07
CA GLN A 539 0.84 -16.12 -35.18
C GLN A 539 0.48 -14.99 -34.23
N LYS A 540 -0.81 -14.82 -33.96
CA LYS A 540 -1.28 -13.85 -32.97
C LYS A 540 -0.84 -14.30 -31.58
N ILE A 541 -0.28 -13.38 -30.82
CA ILE A 541 0.31 -13.65 -29.51
C ILE A 541 -0.69 -13.40 -28.39
N ARG A 542 -1.53 -12.37 -28.54
CA ARG A 542 -2.45 -11.91 -27.50
C ARG A 542 -3.89 -12.27 -27.89
N PRO A 543 -4.58 -13.10 -27.09
CA PRO A 543 -6.01 -13.37 -27.29
C PRO A 543 -6.84 -12.08 -27.27
N SER A 544 -7.94 -12.09 -28.02
CA SER A 544 -8.87 -10.97 -28.03
C SER A 544 -9.61 -10.86 -26.69
N THR A 545 -9.95 -9.64 -26.26
CA THR A 545 -10.80 -9.44 -25.07
C THR A 545 -12.20 -10.05 -25.26
N PHE A 546 -12.65 -10.25 -26.49
CA PHE A 546 -13.91 -10.94 -26.79
C PHE A 546 -13.88 -12.43 -26.38
N GLU A 547 -12.70 -13.01 -26.20
CA GLU A 547 -12.51 -14.38 -25.70
C GLU A 547 -12.43 -14.41 -24.16
N ASP A 548 -12.20 -13.25 -23.53
CA ASP A 548 -12.10 -13.11 -22.08
C ASP A 548 -13.49 -13.07 -21.42
N GLY A 549 -13.69 -13.84 -20.35
CA GLY A 549 -14.88 -13.77 -19.47
C GLY A 549 -16.13 -14.54 -19.94
N VAL A 550 -16.19 -14.99 -21.21
CA VAL A 550 -17.35 -15.72 -21.75
C VAL A 550 -17.02 -17.19 -22.10
N MET A 551 -15.77 -17.47 -22.46
CA MET A 551 -15.32 -18.79 -22.90
C MET A 551 -14.41 -19.46 -21.86
N LYS A 552 -14.54 -20.79 -21.71
CA LYS A 552 -13.61 -21.58 -20.88
C LYS A 552 -12.22 -21.55 -21.48
N LEU A 553 -11.18 -21.70 -20.67
CA LEU A 553 -9.79 -21.52 -21.08
C LEU A 553 -9.40 -22.47 -22.24
N GLU A 554 -9.89 -23.70 -22.20
CA GLU A 554 -9.70 -24.75 -23.20
C GLU A 554 -10.38 -24.47 -24.57
N GLU A 555 -11.29 -23.51 -24.62
CA GLU A 555 -12.05 -23.12 -25.81
C GLU A 555 -11.44 -21.92 -26.55
N ARG A 556 -10.44 -21.24 -25.96
CA ARG A 556 -9.85 -19.99 -26.49
C ARG A 556 -8.79 -20.23 -27.56
N MET A 557 -8.36 -19.14 -28.20
CA MET A 557 -7.19 -19.11 -29.07
C MET A 557 -5.94 -19.62 -28.34
N ILE A 558 -5.12 -20.41 -29.05
CA ILE A 558 -3.77 -20.78 -28.61
C ILE A 558 -2.80 -19.64 -29.00
N PRO A 559 -2.16 -18.97 -28.02
CA PRO A 559 -1.17 -17.93 -28.29
C PRO A 559 0.04 -18.41 -29.11
N GLY A 560 0.50 -17.57 -30.03
CA GLY A 560 1.89 -17.59 -30.49
C GLY A 560 2.84 -17.06 -29.41
N ASP A 561 4.14 -17.25 -29.60
CA ASP A 561 5.19 -16.77 -28.69
C ASP A 561 6.30 -15.95 -29.37
N THR A 562 6.21 -15.78 -30.70
CA THR A 562 7.29 -15.24 -31.53
C THR A 562 6.76 -14.15 -32.46
N VAL A 563 7.44 -12.99 -32.47
CA VAL A 563 7.32 -11.96 -33.50
C VAL A 563 8.44 -12.16 -34.51
N TYR A 564 8.08 -12.33 -35.78
CA TYR A 564 9.04 -12.46 -36.85
C TYR A 564 9.38 -11.10 -37.46
N ARG A 565 10.68 -10.81 -37.55
CA ARG A 565 11.22 -9.67 -38.30
C ARG A 565 11.61 -10.14 -39.69
N TYR A 566 10.82 -9.75 -40.69
CA TYR A 566 11.03 -10.13 -42.08
C TYR A 566 11.95 -9.11 -42.76
N GLU A 567 13.04 -9.59 -43.33
CA GLU A 567 13.95 -8.76 -44.13
C GLU A 567 13.82 -9.11 -45.61
N THR A 568 13.35 -8.14 -46.39
CA THR A 568 12.99 -8.33 -47.79
C THR A 568 13.61 -7.26 -48.69
N GLN A 569 13.50 -7.46 -50.01
CA GLN A 569 13.86 -6.45 -51.00
C GLN A 569 13.07 -5.14 -50.88
N PHE A 570 11.90 -5.20 -50.23
CA PHE A 570 10.99 -4.07 -49.96
C PHE A 570 11.09 -3.55 -48.52
N GLY A 571 12.19 -3.86 -47.81
CA GLY A 571 12.45 -3.36 -46.46
C GLY A 571 12.27 -4.39 -45.36
N LYS A 572 12.46 -3.92 -44.13
CA LYS A 572 12.41 -4.72 -42.89
C LYS A 572 11.12 -4.42 -42.15
N PHE A 573 10.31 -5.43 -41.88
CA PHE A 573 9.03 -5.22 -41.22
C PHE A 573 8.64 -6.35 -40.27
N ILE A 574 7.69 -6.02 -39.40
CA ILE A 574 7.01 -6.98 -38.52
C ILE A 574 5.50 -6.91 -38.76
N ILE A 575 4.81 -7.97 -38.37
CA ILE A 575 3.35 -8.04 -38.39
C ILE A 575 2.88 -8.18 -36.94
N LEU A 576 2.03 -7.28 -36.48
CA LEU A 576 1.41 -7.33 -35.15
C LEU A 576 -0.10 -7.37 -35.33
N ILE A 577 -0.69 -8.55 -35.12
CA ILE A 577 -2.11 -8.79 -35.40
C ILE A 577 -2.97 -8.15 -34.31
N CYS A 578 -3.68 -7.09 -34.66
CA CYS A 578 -4.70 -6.45 -33.82
C CYS A 578 -4.16 -6.10 -32.43
N ARG A 579 -4.62 -6.78 -31.36
CA ARG A 579 -4.17 -6.51 -29.99
C ARG A 579 -2.65 -6.61 -29.80
N ASP A 580 -1.96 -7.42 -30.61
CA ASP A 580 -0.49 -7.49 -30.57
C ASP A 580 0.15 -6.14 -30.90
N PHE A 581 -0.48 -5.31 -31.74
CA PHE A 581 0.05 -3.99 -32.08
C PHE A 581 0.10 -3.09 -30.85
N ASP A 582 -1.03 -2.93 -30.16
CA ASP A 582 -1.09 -2.08 -28.96
C ASP A 582 -0.29 -2.66 -27.79
N ASP A 583 -0.25 -3.99 -27.64
CA ASP A 583 0.49 -4.64 -26.56
C ASP A 583 2.01 -4.71 -26.82
N LEU A 584 2.49 -4.66 -28.08
CA LEU A 584 3.89 -4.98 -28.41
C LEU A 584 4.64 -3.96 -29.29
N ALA A 585 3.97 -3.00 -29.94
CA ALA A 585 4.65 -2.08 -30.87
C ALA A 585 5.78 -1.27 -30.20
N HIS A 586 5.62 -0.92 -28.93
CA HIS A 586 6.60 -0.16 -28.17
C HIS A 586 7.96 -0.86 -28.01
N TYR A 587 8.02 -2.20 -28.07
CA TYR A 587 9.30 -2.95 -28.03
C TYR A 587 10.20 -2.67 -29.23
N PHE A 588 9.63 -2.16 -30.32
CA PHE A 588 10.34 -1.95 -31.57
C PHE A 588 10.74 -0.49 -31.81
N ARG A 589 10.49 0.40 -30.83
CA ARG A 589 10.97 1.79 -30.88
C ARG A 589 12.50 1.82 -30.86
N GLY A 590 13.08 2.65 -31.72
CA GLY A 590 14.54 2.75 -31.90
C GLY A 590 15.21 1.49 -32.46
N THR A 591 14.44 0.47 -32.89
CA THR A 591 15.00 -0.72 -33.54
C THR A 591 15.15 -0.51 -35.05
N ASP A 592 15.94 -1.36 -35.70
CA ASP A 592 16.22 -1.32 -37.14
C ASP A 592 15.06 -1.93 -37.97
N ILE A 593 13.82 -1.52 -37.71
CA ILE A 593 12.66 -1.86 -38.56
C ILE A 593 12.21 -0.64 -39.36
N ASP A 594 11.71 -0.88 -40.56
CA ASP A 594 11.15 0.16 -41.42
C ASP A 594 9.65 0.31 -41.19
N MET A 595 8.94 -0.81 -41.02
CA MET A 595 7.48 -0.83 -41.00
C MET A 595 6.90 -1.79 -39.96
N ILE A 596 5.75 -1.42 -39.40
CA ILE A 596 4.88 -2.30 -38.61
C ILE A 596 3.53 -2.39 -39.32
N PHE A 597 3.14 -3.62 -39.67
CA PHE A 597 1.82 -3.90 -40.24
C PHE A 597 0.88 -4.44 -39.17
N CYS A 598 -0.33 -3.88 -39.13
CA CYS A 598 -1.37 -4.25 -38.18
C CYS A 598 -2.66 -4.65 -38.93
N PRO A 599 -2.82 -5.94 -39.29
CA PRO A 599 -4.12 -6.50 -39.58
C PRO A 599 -5.02 -6.43 -38.34
N ALA A 600 -6.16 -5.76 -38.45
CA ALA A 600 -7.05 -5.46 -37.34
C ALA A 600 -8.51 -5.84 -37.64
N PHE A 601 -9.20 -6.31 -36.59
CA PHE A 601 -10.64 -6.46 -36.53
C PHE A 601 -11.11 -5.96 -35.16
N ASN A 602 -11.19 -4.65 -34.97
CA ASN A 602 -11.61 -4.07 -33.69
C ASN A 602 -12.20 -2.65 -33.82
N PRO A 603 -13.06 -2.23 -32.88
CA PRO A 603 -13.64 -0.88 -32.86
C PRO A 603 -12.76 0.18 -32.17
N ALA A 604 -11.60 -0.18 -31.61
CA ALA A 604 -10.79 0.69 -30.76
C ALA A 604 -9.81 1.58 -31.57
N ASN A 605 -10.33 2.26 -32.60
CA ASN A 605 -9.54 3.02 -33.57
C ASN A 605 -8.66 4.07 -32.89
N GLU A 606 -9.22 4.89 -31.99
CA GLU A 606 -8.47 5.96 -31.31
C GLU A 606 -7.27 5.42 -30.52
N ARG A 607 -7.44 4.31 -29.80
CA ARG A 607 -6.36 3.66 -29.03
C ARG A 607 -5.20 3.25 -29.95
N PHE A 608 -5.50 2.60 -31.07
CA PHE A 608 -4.49 2.14 -32.02
C PHE A 608 -3.81 3.31 -32.73
N GLN A 609 -4.58 4.31 -33.15
CA GLN A 609 -4.05 5.49 -33.81
C GLN A 609 -3.17 6.32 -32.86
N ASN A 610 -3.51 6.40 -31.57
CA ASN A 610 -2.68 7.05 -30.56
C ASN A 610 -1.36 6.32 -30.34
N GLU A 611 -1.36 4.98 -30.25
CA GLU A 611 -0.11 4.22 -30.15
C GLU A 611 0.74 4.33 -31.43
N ALA A 612 0.12 4.33 -32.61
CA ALA A 612 0.82 4.54 -33.88
C ALA A 612 1.47 5.93 -33.96
N HIS A 613 0.73 6.98 -33.59
CA HIS A 613 1.27 8.34 -33.51
C HIS A 613 2.44 8.43 -32.53
N SER A 614 2.24 7.91 -31.32
CA SER A 614 3.24 7.82 -30.23
C SER A 614 4.50 7.07 -30.66
N HIS A 615 4.36 6.00 -31.45
CA HIS A 615 5.50 5.25 -31.98
C HIS A 615 6.29 6.07 -33.01
N VAL A 616 5.60 6.62 -34.02
CA VAL A 616 6.22 7.37 -35.11
C VAL A 616 6.85 8.68 -34.64
N GLU A 617 6.29 9.32 -33.61
CA GLU A 617 6.90 10.51 -33.00
C GLU A 617 8.30 10.23 -32.46
N ARG A 618 8.52 9.05 -31.87
CA ARG A 618 9.78 8.71 -31.19
C ARG A 618 10.75 7.90 -32.06
N THR A 619 10.24 7.27 -33.11
CA THR A 619 11.02 6.37 -33.97
C THR A 619 10.67 6.64 -35.43
N PRO A 620 11.66 6.93 -36.30
CA PRO A 620 11.42 7.11 -37.73
C PRO A 620 11.17 5.75 -38.41
N SER A 621 9.92 5.28 -38.31
CA SER A 621 9.35 4.08 -38.93
C SER A 621 7.92 4.36 -39.42
N TYR A 622 7.35 3.44 -40.18
CA TYR A 622 5.97 3.54 -40.68
C TYR A 622 5.05 2.55 -40.00
N ILE A 623 3.83 2.98 -39.70
CA ILE A 623 2.78 2.12 -39.15
C ILE A 623 1.65 2.03 -40.17
N LEU A 624 1.21 0.82 -40.48
CA LEU A 624 0.16 0.55 -41.45
C LEU A 624 -0.91 -0.32 -40.81
N ILE A 625 -2.09 0.24 -40.59
CA ILE A 625 -3.23 -0.43 -39.94
C ILE A 625 -4.28 -0.75 -41.01
N ALA A 626 -4.58 -2.02 -41.22
CA ALA A 626 -5.66 -2.49 -42.08
C ALA A 626 -6.79 -3.03 -41.21
N ASN A 627 -7.91 -2.31 -41.11
CA ASN A 627 -9.06 -2.71 -40.29
C ASN A 627 -10.25 -3.10 -41.18
N THR A 628 -11.25 -3.77 -40.60
CA THR A 628 -12.52 -4.08 -41.29
C THR A 628 -13.33 -2.81 -41.54
N GLY A 629 -14.06 -2.77 -42.65
CA GLY A 629 -15.01 -1.71 -42.97
C GLY A 629 -16.17 -1.60 -41.98
N LEU A 630 -16.43 -2.67 -41.20
CA LEU A 630 -17.39 -2.63 -40.09
C LEU A 630 -17.02 -1.61 -39.02
N TYR A 631 -15.72 -1.40 -38.76
CA TYR A 631 -15.24 -0.51 -37.70
C TYR A 631 -14.46 0.70 -38.24
N GLY A 632 -14.01 0.66 -39.50
CA GLY A 632 -13.23 1.77 -40.06
C GLY A 632 -11.82 1.88 -39.49
N GLY A 633 -11.17 3.02 -39.72
CA GLY A 633 -9.91 3.37 -39.06
C GLY A 633 -8.65 2.79 -39.73
N THR A 634 -8.79 2.16 -40.90
CA THR A 634 -7.64 1.79 -41.74
C THR A 634 -6.83 3.04 -42.03
N SER A 635 -5.54 3.02 -41.70
CA SER A 635 -4.72 4.24 -41.68
C SER A 635 -3.23 3.95 -41.84
N ILE A 636 -2.50 4.98 -42.30
CA ILE A 636 -1.04 4.96 -42.43
C ILE A 636 -0.41 6.11 -41.66
N PHE A 637 0.75 5.88 -41.06
CA PHE A 637 1.48 6.85 -40.24
C PHE A 637 2.93 6.97 -40.68
N GLY A 638 3.45 8.19 -40.63
CA GLY A 638 4.85 8.51 -40.95
C GLY A 638 5.18 9.97 -40.61
N GLN A 639 6.46 10.26 -40.42
CA GLN A 639 6.90 11.62 -40.13
C GLN A 639 6.96 12.46 -41.41
N LEU A 640 5.91 13.25 -41.68
CA LEU A 640 5.85 14.17 -42.81
C LEU A 640 5.82 15.63 -42.32
N ASN A 641 6.41 16.56 -43.08
CA ASN A 641 6.37 17.98 -42.73
C ASN A 641 4.92 18.50 -42.76
N ASN A 642 4.52 19.24 -41.72
CA ASN A 642 3.17 19.76 -41.55
C ASN A 642 2.71 20.67 -42.70
N ASN A 643 3.64 21.26 -43.47
CA ASN A 643 3.31 22.04 -44.66
C ASN A 643 2.55 21.24 -45.73
N TYR A 644 2.64 19.90 -45.74
CA TYR A 644 1.91 19.04 -46.67
C TYR A 644 0.55 18.60 -46.14
N PHE A 645 0.20 18.89 -44.89
CA PHE A 645 -1.05 18.40 -44.31
C PHE A 645 -2.28 18.99 -44.99
N SER A 646 -2.22 20.25 -45.46
CA SER A 646 -3.31 20.85 -46.25
C SER A 646 -3.61 20.04 -47.52
N SER A 647 -2.57 19.60 -48.24
CA SER A 647 -2.75 18.77 -49.44
C SER A 647 -3.36 17.40 -49.14
N LEU A 648 -3.07 16.83 -47.96
CA LEU A 648 -3.69 15.58 -47.50
C LEU A 648 -5.15 15.78 -47.10
N VAL A 649 -5.49 16.95 -46.54
CA VAL A 649 -6.87 17.33 -46.25
C VAL A 649 -7.66 17.51 -47.55
N ASP A 650 -7.11 18.25 -48.51
CA ASP A 650 -7.72 18.46 -49.82
C ASP A 650 -7.91 17.13 -50.59
N GLY A 651 -6.95 16.20 -50.45
CA GLY A 651 -7.03 14.84 -50.99
C GLY A 651 -7.92 13.88 -50.19
N GLY A 652 -8.63 14.36 -49.16
CA GLY A 652 -9.55 13.56 -48.34
C GLY A 652 -8.88 12.45 -47.51
N CYS A 653 -7.56 12.52 -47.35
CA CYS A 653 -6.75 11.56 -46.59
C CYS A 653 -6.72 11.92 -45.10
N LYS A 654 -6.69 13.20 -44.77
CA LYS A 654 -6.54 13.70 -43.39
C LYS A 654 -7.68 14.64 -43.02
N ASP A 655 -8.06 14.67 -41.74
CA ASP A 655 -9.11 15.58 -41.25
C ASP A 655 -8.53 16.99 -40.98
N THR A 656 -9.34 18.03 -41.21
CA THR A 656 -8.95 19.42 -40.91
C THR A 656 -8.59 19.59 -39.43
N GLY A 657 -7.41 20.12 -39.15
CA GLY A 657 -6.92 20.37 -37.79
C GLY A 657 -6.27 19.17 -37.09
N ASP A 658 -6.24 17.99 -37.73
CA ASP A 658 -5.43 16.87 -37.24
C ASP A 658 -3.95 17.21 -37.39
N LEU A 659 -3.22 17.30 -36.27
CA LEU A 659 -1.76 17.56 -36.26
C LEU A 659 -0.94 16.29 -35.97
N THR A 660 -1.59 15.14 -35.85
CA THR A 660 -0.92 13.86 -35.60
C THR A 660 -0.16 13.38 -36.84
N TYR A 661 0.73 12.42 -36.65
CA TYR A 661 1.46 11.73 -37.73
C TYR A 661 0.60 10.75 -38.55
N LYS A 662 -0.73 10.76 -38.38
CA LYS A 662 -1.68 10.02 -39.25
C LYS A 662 -1.75 10.71 -40.61
N LEU A 663 -1.32 10.02 -41.68
CA LEU A 663 -1.23 10.63 -43.01
C LEU A 663 -2.46 10.36 -43.87
N CYS A 664 -3.13 9.22 -43.67
CA CYS A 664 -4.37 8.89 -44.35
C CYS A 664 -5.26 8.01 -43.49
N GLU A 665 -6.57 8.17 -43.59
CA GLU A 665 -7.58 7.31 -42.96
C GLU A 665 -8.76 6.98 -43.89
N VAL A 666 -9.20 5.71 -43.84
CA VAL A 666 -10.49 5.26 -44.36
C VAL A 666 -11.48 5.18 -43.19
N LYS A 667 -12.60 5.89 -43.30
CA LYS A 667 -13.64 5.96 -42.25
C LYS A 667 -14.52 4.71 -42.25
N GLU A 668 -15.25 4.50 -41.16
CA GLU A 668 -16.21 3.40 -40.99
C GLU A 668 -17.21 3.33 -42.15
N GLY A 669 -17.60 2.11 -42.54
CA GLY A 669 -18.56 1.83 -43.59
C GLY A 669 -18.02 1.96 -45.02
N ARG A 670 -16.80 2.47 -45.21
CA ARG A 670 -16.18 2.60 -46.54
C ARG A 670 -15.33 1.38 -46.89
N GLU A 671 -15.34 1.00 -48.16
CA GLU A 671 -14.48 -0.04 -48.72
C GLU A 671 -13.49 0.62 -49.71
N GLU A 672 -12.31 0.98 -49.19
CA GLU A 672 -11.28 1.73 -49.91
C GLU A 672 -9.90 1.10 -49.68
N VAL A 673 -8.99 1.32 -50.64
CA VAL A 673 -7.57 0.96 -50.53
C VAL A 673 -6.74 2.24 -50.46
N ILE A 674 -5.97 2.42 -49.39
CA ILE A 674 -4.96 3.47 -49.32
C ILE A 674 -3.74 2.99 -50.10
N ILE A 675 -3.22 3.79 -51.02
CA ILE A 675 -1.94 3.54 -51.70
C ILE A 675 -1.02 4.74 -51.48
N ALA A 676 0.24 4.46 -51.12
CA ALA A 676 1.26 5.48 -50.90
C ALA A 676 2.67 4.94 -51.16
N ASP A 677 3.59 5.85 -51.45
CA ASP A 677 5.02 5.59 -51.67
C ASP A 677 5.81 5.93 -50.40
N PHE A 678 6.56 4.97 -49.86
CA PHE A 678 7.30 5.11 -48.60
C PHE A 678 8.81 5.10 -48.86
N ASN A 679 9.53 6.09 -48.34
CA ASN A 679 10.98 6.20 -48.49
C ASN A 679 11.73 5.51 -47.33
N LEU A 680 12.29 4.32 -47.59
CA LEU A 680 12.97 3.52 -46.56
C LEU A 680 14.29 4.15 -46.05
N LYS A 681 14.85 5.10 -46.78
CA LYS A 681 16.12 5.78 -46.43
C LYS A 681 15.87 7.08 -45.67
N HIS A 682 14.87 7.86 -46.07
CA HIS A 682 14.54 9.17 -45.53
C HIS A 682 13.19 9.13 -44.79
N LYS A 683 13.12 8.38 -43.68
CA LYS A 683 11.88 8.11 -42.91
C LYS A 683 11.41 9.27 -42.02
N ASN A 684 12.27 10.26 -41.80
CA ASN A 684 12.08 11.40 -40.92
C ASN A 684 11.86 12.68 -41.76
N VAL A 685 11.32 13.73 -41.14
CA VAL A 685 11.26 15.06 -41.77
C VAL A 685 12.69 15.53 -42.07
N GLN A 686 13.01 15.68 -43.36
CA GLN A 686 14.32 16.17 -43.79
C GLN A 686 14.39 17.69 -43.66
N THR A 687 15.52 18.20 -43.18
CA THR A 687 15.85 19.63 -43.24
C THR A 687 16.63 19.89 -44.53
N PRO A 688 16.22 20.85 -45.38
CA PRO A 688 16.95 21.17 -46.60
C PRO A 688 18.40 21.53 -46.28
N THR A 689 19.34 21.03 -47.09
CA THR A 689 20.76 21.33 -46.88
C THR A 689 21.13 22.67 -47.54
N PRO A 690 22.08 23.45 -46.99
CA PRO A 690 22.53 24.70 -47.62
C PRO A 690 23.07 24.52 -49.05
N SER A 691 23.55 23.31 -49.37
CA SER A 691 24.05 22.92 -50.69
C SER A 691 22.97 22.61 -51.71
N ASN A 692 21.74 22.28 -51.26
CA ASN A 692 20.61 22.02 -52.13
C ASN A 692 19.30 22.44 -51.43
N PRO A 693 19.05 23.75 -51.28
CA PRO A 693 17.94 24.27 -50.49
C PRO A 693 16.56 23.96 -51.09
N ASP A 694 16.52 23.58 -52.37
CA ASP A 694 15.29 23.25 -53.11
C ASP A 694 15.04 21.74 -53.23
N GLU A 695 15.95 20.88 -52.74
CA GLU A 695 15.76 19.42 -52.78
C GLU A 695 14.84 18.98 -51.65
N GLU A 696 13.62 18.63 -52.03
CA GLU A 696 12.57 18.23 -51.12
C GLU A 696 12.41 16.71 -51.11
N ILE A 697 12.98 16.05 -50.10
CA ILE A 697 12.85 14.60 -49.92
C ILE A 697 11.77 14.33 -48.89
N ARG A 698 10.64 13.75 -49.32
CA ARG A 698 9.56 13.35 -48.42
C ARG A 698 9.70 11.90 -47.97
N SER A 699 9.26 11.64 -46.74
CA SER A 699 9.21 10.29 -46.17
C SER A 699 8.06 9.48 -46.75
N VAL A 700 6.95 10.13 -47.14
CA VAL A 700 5.80 9.49 -47.78
C VAL A 700 5.24 10.40 -48.88
N GLU A 701 4.96 9.83 -50.05
CA GLU A 701 4.44 10.53 -51.22
C GLU A 701 3.28 9.77 -51.88
N ASN A 702 2.63 10.42 -52.85
CA ASN A 702 1.59 9.83 -53.70
C ASN A 702 0.45 9.14 -52.93
N ILE A 703 0.10 9.68 -51.76
CA ILE A 703 -0.96 9.16 -50.89
C ILE A 703 -2.31 9.39 -51.56
N LYS A 704 -3.06 8.30 -51.79
CA LYS A 704 -4.41 8.35 -52.36
C LYS A 704 -5.29 7.22 -51.84
N LYS A 705 -6.61 7.39 -51.96
CA LYS A 705 -7.61 6.36 -51.66
C LYS A 705 -8.33 5.96 -52.94
N LEU A 706 -8.50 4.66 -53.14
CA LEU A 706 -9.21 4.09 -54.28
C LEU A 706 -10.41 3.29 -53.78
N HIS A 707 -11.58 3.52 -54.36
CA HIS A 707 -12.79 2.77 -54.04
C HIS A 707 -12.75 1.37 -54.65
N LEU A 708 -13.28 0.38 -53.92
CA LEU A 708 -13.38 -1.00 -54.40
C LEU A 708 -14.57 -1.24 -55.34
N PHE A 709 -15.67 -0.51 -55.14
CA PHE A 709 -16.92 -0.60 -55.90
C PHE A 709 -17.56 0.78 -56.07
#